data_AF-A0A939JTC6-F1
#
_entry.id   AF-A0A939JTC6-F1
#
_cell.length_a   1.000
_cell.length_b   1.000
_cell.length_c   1.000
_cell.angle_alpha   90.00
_cell.angle_beta   90.00
_cell.angle_gamma   90.00
#
_symmetry.space_group_name_H-M   'P 1'
#
loop_
_entity.id
_entity.type
_entity.pdbx_description
1 polymer ?
#
loop_
_entity_poly.entity_id
_entity_poly.type
_entity_poly.pdbx_seq_one_letter_code
_entity_poly.pdbx_strand_id
1 'polypeptide(L)'
;MRPSCPRAPSPQQPPRRAGRPHGRKAPHPNGLWSVGFRPPVGGCRAPCGADRPGRTGGAAERGGCGAGRAGRAAEGGARAGTVLGALWLLAGLLAVRQAAAVLRLPPERRFTGLGSWTGGDGVLRVRGSLYGADGFTGTPFAGLVLRPLSRAAEQSLGVVWTVGTLLLVVAVALLAARALPGRGDDGGPPGRRVALPAAAPVAVILAVASLPVRNTFTLGQTSIIPVLLVLLGCCVPRFAQGSGRATGVLTGLAAALQPVVLLFAALLWLTGRRRAAVTAGVTFAAATALAWVTLPDDSWTYWAHHIAGAGLGEAPDGVANQSLHGLLLRVGLRGPLELALYASLAAAVAVVGLRRAVRYAEDGQALLATAVTGCVAVVVAPTAWQHQQLWILLAVAGRVGRRRADRFVWPVLVVLVMTLTSTVLVPPNLVALGRHAPLLAALAAACAVPFLTRSSEVWDRPVPTPVAEPQRGRFAWVPLLRFFKRALNRPNLLLELMLIRVGYWVYSYIRAQAPDSRTLAESHGRQILGVEEFLLMDVEHAFNHFVAGVGWLKDGMNYYYGTFHFLVPLSVLGYLYARRPATYRWARTALGFATLVALVGFWLYPLAPPRLMPGLGFIDTVNGPQDLAHPDFGALTELANQYAAMPSLHIGWSLWCGVVIAVVAPRAWTRWLGMLYPLLTFSVIVGTANHYVLDAAGGALVVASGFAIQYALTGPGRVALAAIPGARRGDEARAAAPRETVRAGSRPGPPGRRPPAASR
;
A
#
# COMPACT_ATOMS: atom_id res chain seq x y z
N MET A 1 -11.64 40.10 62.36
CA MET A 1 -12.40 39.28 63.31
C MET A 1 -11.73 37.91 63.45
N ARG A 2 -11.55 37.45 64.70
CA ARG A 2 -11.21 36.07 65.13
C ARG A 2 -12.53 35.35 65.50
N PRO A 3 -12.57 34.05 65.93
CA PRO A 3 -11.55 32.98 65.96
C PRO A 3 -12.10 31.73 65.17
N SER A 4 -11.67 30.45 65.27
CA SER A 4 -10.90 29.68 66.27
C SER A 4 -10.17 28.46 65.67
N CYS A 5 -8.99 28.14 66.23
CA CYS A 5 -8.28 26.83 66.17
C CYS A 5 -8.54 26.08 67.53
N PRO A 6 -8.03 24.85 67.88
CA PRO A 6 -6.64 24.39 67.71
C PRO A 6 -6.32 22.85 67.52
N ARG A 7 -5.12 22.60 66.93
CA ARG A 7 -3.98 21.69 67.24
C ARG A 7 -4.10 20.32 68.00
N ALA A 8 -3.55 19.25 67.37
CA ALA A 8 -2.43 18.29 67.72
C ALA A 8 -2.10 17.88 69.20
N PRO A 9 -1.41 16.72 69.53
CA PRO A 9 -0.41 15.95 68.74
C PRO A 9 -0.39 14.38 68.89
N SER A 10 0.66 13.70 68.35
CA SER A 10 0.96 12.24 68.38
C SER A 10 1.78 11.78 69.63
N PRO A 11 1.98 10.46 69.96
CA PRO A 11 3.03 9.61 69.31
C PRO A 11 2.94 8.02 69.43
N GLN A 12 3.95 7.32 68.85
CA GLN A 12 4.54 5.98 69.19
C GLN A 12 3.90 4.59 68.83
N GLN A 13 4.78 3.56 68.77
CA GLN A 13 4.68 2.12 68.37
C GLN A 13 5.15 1.21 69.55
N PRO A 14 5.29 -0.16 69.50
CA PRO A 14 4.76 -1.25 68.62
C PRO A 14 3.98 -2.33 69.48
N PRO A 15 4.32 -3.64 69.71
CA PRO A 15 4.83 -4.76 68.87
C PRO A 15 4.13 -6.17 68.98
N ARG A 16 4.18 -6.96 67.88
CA ARG A 16 4.39 -8.45 67.75
C ARG A 16 3.71 -9.49 68.69
N ARG A 17 3.04 -10.49 68.07
CA ARG A 17 3.34 -11.98 68.00
C ARG A 17 2.07 -12.72 67.49
N ALA A 18 2.06 -13.56 66.45
CA ALA A 18 2.75 -14.85 66.16
C ALA A 18 2.01 -16.09 66.75
N GLY A 19 1.54 -17.01 65.89
CA GLY A 19 0.84 -18.24 66.32
C GLY A 19 0.14 -19.06 65.21
N ARG A 20 0.90 -19.77 64.37
CA ARG A 20 0.51 -21.06 63.71
C ARG A 20 0.92 -22.22 64.68
N PRO A 21 0.57 -23.52 64.51
CA PRO A 21 0.34 -24.25 63.24
C PRO A 21 -0.60 -25.51 63.23
N HIS A 22 -0.65 -26.16 62.05
CA HIS A 22 -1.01 -27.58 61.79
C HIS A 22 -2.47 -28.08 62.05
N GLY A 23 -2.99 -29.13 61.38
CA GLY A 23 -2.34 -30.09 60.47
C GLY A 23 -3.29 -30.78 59.45
N ARG A 24 -2.74 -31.74 58.70
CA ARG A 24 -3.33 -32.42 57.52
C ARG A 24 -4.33 -33.53 57.88
N LYS A 25 -5.27 -33.85 56.95
CA LYS A 25 -5.36 -35.16 56.24
C LYS A 25 -6.53 -35.20 55.24
N ALA A 26 -6.34 -35.92 54.13
CA ALA A 26 -7.40 -36.45 53.26
C ALA A 26 -7.65 -37.93 53.62
N PRO A 27 -8.72 -38.58 53.13
CA PRO A 27 -8.59 -39.31 51.85
C PRO A 27 -9.86 -39.37 50.95
N HIS A 28 -9.64 -39.83 49.71
CA HIS A 28 -10.64 -40.39 48.78
C HIS A 28 -11.00 -41.84 49.17
N PRO A 29 -12.15 -42.45 48.75
CA PRO A 29 -12.30 -42.97 47.37
C PRO A 29 -13.75 -43.05 46.79
N ASN A 30 -13.84 -43.44 45.50
CA ASN A 30 -14.91 -44.15 44.74
C ASN A 30 -16.41 -43.80 44.96
N GLY A 31 -17.30 -43.73 43.96
CA GLY A 31 -17.18 -43.92 42.51
C GLY A 31 -18.57 -44.22 41.87
N LEU A 32 -18.60 -44.30 40.53
CA LEU A 32 -19.60 -44.99 39.67
C LEU A 32 -21.04 -44.40 39.42
N TRP A 33 -21.32 -44.11 38.12
CA TRP A 33 -22.60 -44.20 37.34
C TRP A 33 -23.85 -43.39 37.82
N SER A 34 -24.85 -43.00 37.02
CA SER A 34 -25.07 -42.86 35.55
C SER A 34 -26.34 -42.00 35.28
N VAL A 35 -26.60 -41.61 34.02
CA VAL A 35 -27.90 -41.31 33.34
C VAL A 35 -29.15 -41.06 34.23
N GLY A 36 -29.99 -40.01 34.10
CA GLY A 36 -30.34 -39.10 33.00
C GLY A 36 -31.84 -38.68 33.11
N PHE A 37 -32.34 -37.87 32.16
CA PHE A 37 -33.75 -37.47 31.96
C PHE A 37 -34.48 -36.51 32.96
N ARG A 38 -35.25 -35.57 32.37
CA ARG A 38 -36.36 -34.76 32.92
C ARG A 38 -37.72 -35.42 32.48
N PRO A 39 -38.95 -34.88 32.69
CA PRO A 39 -39.48 -33.72 33.47
C PRO A 39 -40.64 -34.22 34.42
N PRO A 40 -41.87 -33.65 34.60
CA PRO A 40 -42.44 -32.28 34.43
C PRO A 40 -43.36 -31.73 35.57
N VAL A 41 -43.63 -30.42 35.51
CA VAL A 41 -44.92 -29.67 35.77
C VAL A 41 -45.83 -29.97 36.98
N GLY A 42 -46.16 -28.90 37.73
CA GLY A 42 -47.39 -28.71 38.52
C GLY A 42 -47.25 -27.52 39.49
N GLY A 43 -48.19 -26.58 39.68
CA GLY A 43 -49.47 -26.35 38.99
C GLY A 43 -50.65 -26.18 39.96
N CYS A 44 -50.79 -25.04 40.64
CA CYS A 44 -51.99 -24.71 41.44
C CYS A 44 -52.60 -23.36 41.07
N ARG A 45 -53.92 -23.38 40.84
CA ARG A 45 -54.86 -22.23 40.80
C ARG A 45 -55.23 -21.86 42.27
N ALA A 46 -56.07 -20.89 42.67
CA ALA A 46 -57.15 -20.11 42.06
C ALA A 46 -57.48 -18.91 43.03
N PRO A 47 -58.63 -18.19 42.98
CA PRO A 47 -59.09 -17.30 41.89
C PRO A 47 -59.75 -15.96 42.35
N CYS A 48 -60.16 -15.17 41.35
CA CYS A 48 -61.34 -14.26 41.32
C CYS A 48 -61.48 -13.04 42.27
N GLY A 49 -61.45 -11.86 41.65
CA GLY A 49 -62.24 -10.68 41.97
C GLY A 49 -62.42 -9.87 40.66
N ALA A 50 -63.66 -9.55 40.27
CA ALA A 50 -63.96 -9.03 38.92
C ALA A 50 -63.92 -7.49 38.85
N ASP A 51 -63.50 -6.94 37.70
CA ASP A 51 -64.34 -6.01 36.92
C ASP A 51 -63.72 -5.56 35.58
N ARG A 52 -64.61 -5.25 34.64
CA ARG A 52 -64.41 -4.64 33.30
C ARG A 52 -65.76 -3.99 32.89
N PRO A 53 -65.84 -3.04 31.93
CA PRO A 53 -64.81 -2.62 30.97
C PRO A 53 -64.60 -1.08 30.84
N GLY A 54 -63.51 -0.67 30.18
CA GLY A 54 -63.28 0.72 29.76
C GLY A 54 -62.23 0.81 28.65
N ARG A 55 -62.56 1.43 27.51
CA ARG A 55 -61.81 1.32 26.24
C ARG A 55 -60.76 2.44 26.05
N THR A 56 -59.54 2.00 25.70
CA THR A 56 -58.61 2.59 24.72
C THR A 56 -58.07 4.03 24.90
N GLY A 57 -56.73 4.15 25.01
CA GLY A 57 -56.03 5.37 24.62
C GLY A 57 -54.60 5.54 25.16
N GLY A 58 -53.58 5.06 24.42
CA GLY A 58 -52.20 5.61 24.52
C GLY A 58 -51.07 4.70 25.01
N ALA A 59 -49.86 5.01 24.53
CA ALA A 59 -48.52 4.58 24.97
C ALA A 59 -48.09 3.11 24.76
N ALA A 60 -47.48 2.82 23.59
CA ALA A 60 -46.63 1.64 23.38
C ALA A 60 -45.48 1.85 22.37
N GLU A 61 -44.67 2.92 22.49
CA GLU A 61 -43.47 3.14 21.65
C GLU A 61 -42.19 3.53 22.44
N ARG A 62 -41.75 2.71 23.42
CA ARG A 62 -40.41 2.85 24.03
C ARG A 62 -39.61 1.54 24.24
N GLY A 63 -40.03 0.42 23.64
CA GLY A 63 -39.35 -0.89 23.81
C GLY A 63 -38.33 -1.31 22.74
N GLY A 64 -38.53 -0.94 21.47
CA GLY A 64 -37.83 -1.59 20.34
C GLY A 64 -36.36 -1.21 20.08
N CYS A 65 -35.87 -0.09 20.62
CA CYS A 65 -34.60 0.50 20.16
C CYS A 65 -33.34 -0.10 20.83
N GLY A 66 -33.48 -0.75 21.98
CA GLY A 66 -32.36 -1.34 22.75
C GLY A 66 -31.84 -2.64 22.15
N ALA A 67 -32.72 -3.64 21.97
CA ALA A 67 -32.36 -4.98 21.52
C ALA A 67 -31.67 -4.98 20.13
N GLY A 68 -32.17 -4.18 19.19
CA GLY A 68 -31.59 -4.05 17.85
C GLY A 68 -30.20 -3.40 17.81
N ARG A 69 -29.82 -2.62 18.83
CA ARG A 69 -28.44 -2.10 18.99
C ARG A 69 -27.51 -3.16 19.57
N ALA A 70 -27.96 -3.91 20.58
CA ALA A 70 -27.17 -4.98 21.19
C ALA A 70 -26.84 -6.10 20.18
N GLY A 71 -27.83 -6.58 19.42
CA GLY A 71 -27.62 -7.60 18.38
C GLY A 71 -26.63 -7.16 17.29
N ARG A 72 -26.74 -5.91 16.79
CA ARG A 72 -25.79 -5.36 15.80
C ARG A 72 -24.39 -5.17 16.35
N ALA A 73 -24.23 -4.87 17.64
CA ALA A 73 -22.93 -4.80 18.30
C ALA A 73 -22.30 -6.18 18.42
N ALA A 74 -23.07 -7.20 18.78
CA ALA A 74 -22.61 -8.60 18.84
C ALA A 74 -22.19 -9.14 17.46
N GLU A 75 -23.01 -8.94 16.42
CA GLU A 75 -22.63 -9.29 15.03
C GLU A 75 -21.35 -8.55 14.58
N GLY A 76 -21.23 -7.27 14.92
CA GLY A 76 -20.05 -6.46 14.60
C GLY A 76 -18.79 -6.99 15.28
N GLY A 77 -18.89 -7.38 16.55
CA GLY A 77 -17.80 -8.01 17.31
C GLY A 77 -17.37 -9.35 16.73
N ALA A 78 -18.33 -10.24 16.41
CA ALA A 78 -18.05 -11.53 15.81
C ALA A 78 -17.34 -11.39 14.44
N ARG A 79 -17.82 -10.50 13.56
CA ARG A 79 -17.18 -10.23 12.26
C ARG A 79 -15.79 -9.59 12.39
N ALA A 80 -15.59 -8.70 13.37
CA ALA A 80 -14.26 -8.16 13.65
C ALA A 80 -13.29 -9.26 14.12
N GLY A 81 -13.77 -10.20 14.94
CA GLY A 81 -13.03 -11.39 15.36
C GLY A 81 -12.62 -12.29 14.20
N THR A 82 -13.54 -12.59 13.26
CA THR A 82 -13.21 -13.45 12.11
C THR A 82 -12.22 -12.79 11.15
N VAL A 83 -12.35 -11.50 10.86
CA VAL A 83 -11.37 -10.75 10.04
C VAL A 83 -10.00 -10.71 10.72
N LEU A 84 -9.96 -10.50 12.03
CA LEU A 84 -8.72 -10.52 12.80
C LEU A 84 -8.05 -11.91 12.78
N GLY A 85 -8.84 -12.98 12.95
CA GLY A 85 -8.36 -14.36 12.83
C GLY A 85 -7.80 -14.68 11.43
N ALA A 86 -8.50 -14.25 10.37
CA ALA A 86 -8.04 -14.40 9.00
C ALA A 86 -6.72 -13.64 8.72
N LEU A 87 -6.55 -12.43 9.29
CA LEU A 87 -5.30 -11.68 9.18
C LEU A 87 -4.14 -12.37 9.91
N TRP A 88 -4.37 -12.96 11.09
CA TRP A 88 -3.34 -13.74 11.79
C TRP A 88 -3.00 -15.04 11.07
N LEU A 89 -4.00 -15.73 10.52
CA LEU A 89 -3.79 -16.92 9.68
C LEU A 89 -2.96 -16.58 8.45
N LEU A 90 -3.28 -15.48 7.74
CA LEU A 90 -2.50 -15.01 6.60
C LEU A 90 -1.06 -14.63 6.99
N ALA A 91 -0.87 -13.96 8.13
CA ALA A 91 0.45 -13.65 8.66
C ALA A 91 1.27 -14.93 8.94
N GLY A 92 0.65 -15.93 9.57
CA GLY A 92 1.27 -17.24 9.82
C GLY A 92 1.62 -18.00 8.53
N LEU A 93 0.68 -18.07 7.58
CA LEU A 93 0.89 -18.72 6.28
C LEU A 93 2.02 -18.05 5.48
N LEU A 94 2.09 -16.72 5.46
CA LEU A 94 3.17 -15.99 4.78
C LEU A 94 4.52 -16.21 5.47
N ALA A 95 4.55 -16.25 6.80
CA ALA A 95 5.76 -16.54 7.58
C ALA A 95 6.26 -17.97 7.33
N VAL A 96 5.38 -18.97 7.37
CA VAL A 96 5.70 -20.37 7.05
C VAL A 96 6.17 -20.50 5.59
N ARG A 97 5.49 -19.85 4.64
CA ARG A 97 5.89 -19.84 3.22
C ARG A 97 7.28 -19.22 3.03
N GLN A 98 7.59 -18.12 3.72
CA GLN A 98 8.89 -17.47 3.65
C GLN A 98 9.99 -18.37 4.24
N ALA A 99 9.75 -18.97 5.40
CA ALA A 99 10.68 -19.92 6.01
C ALA A 99 10.92 -21.15 5.11
N ALA A 100 9.84 -21.75 4.59
CA ALA A 100 9.92 -22.89 3.67
C ALA A 100 10.64 -22.55 2.36
N ALA A 101 10.45 -21.34 1.81
CA ALA A 101 11.16 -20.91 0.61
C ALA A 101 12.68 -20.84 0.84
N VAL A 102 13.12 -20.26 1.96
CA VAL A 102 14.54 -20.16 2.35
C VAL A 102 15.13 -21.55 2.63
N LEU A 103 14.40 -22.39 3.38
CA LEU A 103 14.82 -23.75 3.74
C LEU A 103 14.78 -24.75 2.57
N ARG A 104 14.26 -24.35 1.41
CA ARG A 104 14.32 -25.11 0.14
C ARG A 104 15.39 -24.60 -0.84
N LEU A 105 16.01 -23.44 -0.60
CA LEU A 105 17.13 -22.98 -1.44
C LEU A 105 18.33 -23.92 -1.26
N PRO A 106 19.07 -24.26 -2.34
CA PRO A 106 20.34 -24.97 -2.22
C PRO A 106 21.29 -24.26 -1.22
N PRO A 107 22.13 -24.99 -0.46
CA PRO A 107 23.02 -24.41 0.54
C PRO A 107 23.85 -23.23 0.02
N GLU A 108 24.39 -23.35 -1.20
CA GLU A 108 25.20 -22.33 -1.87
C GLU A 108 24.43 -21.05 -2.26
N ARG A 109 23.09 -21.10 -2.29
CA ARG A 109 22.21 -19.93 -2.50
C ARG A 109 21.51 -19.48 -1.21
N ARG A 110 21.81 -20.09 -0.07
CA ARG A 110 21.12 -19.89 1.20
C ARG A 110 22.06 -19.23 2.21
N PHE A 111 21.67 -18.06 2.69
CA PHE A 111 22.48 -17.23 3.59
C PHE A 111 23.85 -16.87 2.99
N THR A 112 23.91 -16.41 1.75
CA THR A 112 25.18 -16.20 1.03
C THR A 112 26.21 -15.33 1.77
N GLY A 113 25.78 -14.35 2.59
CA GLY A 113 26.65 -13.53 3.44
C GLY A 113 27.08 -14.16 4.77
N LEU A 114 26.46 -15.28 5.17
CA LEU A 114 26.98 -16.20 6.21
C LEU A 114 27.79 -17.33 5.56
N GLY A 115 27.45 -17.75 4.34
CA GLY A 115 28.16 -18.77 3.57
C GLY A 115 29.62 -18.44 3.31
N SER A 116 29.99 -17.15 3.20
CA SER A 116 31.39 -16.72 3.12
C SER A 116 32.23 -17.03 4.37
N TRP A 117 31.60 -17.41 5.50
CA TRP A 117 32.27 -17.80 6.74
C TRP A 117 32.49 -19.32 6.85
N THR A 118 31.79 -20.11 6.03
CA THR A 118 31.84 -21.58 5.99
C THR A 118 32.55 -22.03 4.72
N GLY A 119 33.54 -22.91 4.81
CA GLY A 119 34.16 -23.53 3.64
C GLY A 119 33.18 -24.41 2.85
N GLY A 120 33.59 -24.86 1.65
CA GLY A 120 32.78 -25.75 0.81
C GLY A 120 32.34 -27.04 1.50
N ASP A 121 33.11 -27.48 2.49
CA ASP A 121 32.86 -28.70 3.29
C ASP A 121 31.94 -28.45 4.51
N GLY A 122 31.38 -27.24 4.65
CA GLY A 122 30.55 -26.85 5.80
C GLY A 122 31.34 -26.58 7.10
N VAL A 123 32.68 -26.51 7.02
CA VAL A 123 33.57 -26.21 8.14
C VAL A 123 33.95 -24.73 8.15
N LEU A 124 33.75 -24.07 9.29
CA LEU A 124 34.02 -22.64 9.47
C LEU A 124 35.47 -22.28 9.13
N ARG A 125 35.68 -21.27 8.28
CA ARG A 125 36.99 -20.66 8.02
C ARG A 125 37.41 -19.78 9.20
N VAL A 126 37.63 -20.39 10.38
CA VAL A 126 37.90 -19.69 11.66
C VAL A 126 39.17 -18.83 11.63
N ARG A 127 40.13 -19.15 10.76
CA ARG A 127 41.53 -18.67 10.80
C ARG A 127 41.88 -17.55 9.81
N GLY A 128 40.90 -16.93 9.13
CA GLY A 128 41.14 -15.83 8.19
C GLY A 128 40.55 -14.48 8.64
N SER A 129 40.87 -13.42 7.89
CA SER A 129 40.22 -12.09 7.96
C SER A 129 38.72 -12.20 7.68
N LEU A 130 37.93 -11.33 8.31
CA LEU A 130 36.48 -11.18 8.05
C LEU A 130 36.15 -10.88 6.58
N TYR A 131 37.05 -10.20 5.87
CA TYR A 131 36.79 -9.64 4.55
C TYR A 131 37.54 -10.36 3.42
N GLY A 132 38.44 -11.30 3.72
CA GLY A 132 39.26 -12.03 2.73
C GLY A 132 38.53 -13.00 1.78
N ALA A 133 37.21 -12.90 1.69
CA ALA A 133 36.35 -13.66 0.76
C ALA A 133 35.18 -12.81 0.21
N ASP A 134 35.26 -11.48 0.34
CA ASP A 134 34.32 -10.43 -0.13
C ASP A 134 32.84 -10.52 0.30
N GLY A 135 32.35 -11.64 0.84
CA GLY A 135 30.93 -11.85 1.13
C GLY A 135 30.38 -11.17 2.40
N PHE A 136 31.23 -10.75 3.35
CA PHE A 136 30.77 -10.10 4.58
C PHE A 136 30.79 -8.57 4.48
N THR A 137 29.63 -7.95 4.71
CA THR A 137 29.42 -6.50 4.55
C THR A 137 29.12 -5.76 5.86
N GLY A 138 29.15 -6.47 6.99
CA GLY A 138 28.91 -5.90 8.32
C GLY A 138 30.16 -5.26 8.93
N THR A 139 29.98 -4.57 10.06
CA THR A 139 31.10 -4.02 10.84
C THR A 139 31.96 -5.12 11.48
N PRO A 140 33.21 -4.82 11.86
CA PRO A 140 34.04 -5.74 12.65
C PRO A 140 33.37 -6.14 13.99
N PHE A 141 32.64 -5.20 14.61
CA PHE A 141 31.84 -5.48 15.82
C PHE A 141 30.68 -6.45 15.53
N ALA A 142 29.97 -6.30 14.41
CA ALA A 142 28.97 -7.28 14.00
C ALA A 142 29.59 -8.65 13.75
N GLY A 143 30.78 -8.71 13.14
CA GLY A 143 31.55 -9.93 12.97
C GLY A 143 31.88 -10.62 14.30
N LEU A 144 32.30 -9.86 15.32
CA LEU A 144 32.58 -10.39 16.66
C LEU A 144 31.34 -10.93 17.37
N VAL A 145 30.20 -10.24 17.27
CA VAL A 145 28.93 -10.71 17.84
C VAL A 145 28.44 -11.97 17.13
N LEU A 146 28.72 -12.11 15.83
CA LEU A 146 28.30 -13.26 15.02
C LEU A 146 29.25 -14.46 15.08
N ARG A 147 30.55 -14.28 15.36
CA ARG A 147 31.55 -15.37 15.36
C ARG A 147 31.25 -16.54 16.31
N PRO A 148 30.63 -16.33 17.51
CA PRO A 148 30.14 -17.43 18.34
C PRO A 148 28.87 -18.08 17.78
N LEU A 149 28.00 -17.28 17.17
CA LEU A 149 26.71 -17.73 16.62
C LEU A 149 26.90 -18.58 15.36
N SER A 150 27.86 -18.26 14.49
CA SER A 150 28.16 -19.08 13.31
C SER A 150 28.68 -20.47 13.71
N ARG A 151 29.60 -20.56 14.69
CA ARG A 151 30.10 -21.84 15.23
C ARG A 151 29.00 -22.72 15.83
N ALA A 152 28.07 -22.13 16.56
CA ALA A 152 26.93 -22.87 17.13
C ALA A 152 25.91 -23.30 16.06
N ALA A 153 25.89 -22.63 14.91
CA ALA A 153 24.87 -22.86 13.90
C ALA A 153 25.23 -23.97 12.90
N GLU A 154 26.49 -24.35 12.71
CA GLU A 154 26.91 -25.38 11.72
C GLU A 154 26.17 -26.73 11.86
N GLN A 155 25.72 -27.09 13.07
CA GLN A 155 25.01 -28.36 13.32
C GLN A 155 23.47 -28.26 13.27
N SER A 156 22.88 -27.07 13.01
CA SER A 156 21.42 -26.84 12.98
C SER A 156 20.98 -25.68 12.07
N LEU A 157 21.87 -25.28 11.14
CA LEU A 157 22.05 -23.94 10.59
C LEU A 157 20.77 -23.21 10.15
N GLY A 158 20.04 -23.81 9.21
CA GLY A 158 18.99 -23.08 8.50
C GLY A 158 17.77 -22.76 9.35
N VAL A 159 17.33 -23.71 10.19
CA VAL A 159 16.06 -23.55 10.92
C VAL A 159 16.21 -22.53 12.04
N VAL A 160 17.27 -22.62 12.84
CA VAL A 160 17.50 -21.70 13.97
C VAL A 160 17.66 -20.26 13.48
N TRP A 161 18.47 -20.03 12.43
CA TRP A 161 18.65 -18.69 11.88
C TRP A 161 17.35 -18.13 11.26
N THR A 162 16.62 -18.96 10.51
CA THR A 162 15.35 -18.56 9.89
C THR A 162 14.29 -18.22 10.94
N VAL A 163 14.12 -19.07 11.97
CA VAL A 163 13.17 -18.83 13.06
C VAL A 163 13.58 -17.61 13.89
N GLY A 164 14.86 -17.46 14.23
CA GLY A 164 15.38 -16.29 14.94
C GLY A 164 15.14 -14.99 14.16
N THR A 165 15.46 -14.98 12.87
CA THR A 165 15.20 -13.84 11.96
C THR A 165 13.70 -13.52 11.91
N LEU A 166 12.84 -14.54 11.77
CA LEU A 166 11.39 -14.36 11.76
C LEU A 166 10.86 -13.76 13.08
N LEU A 167 11.36 -14.22 14.22
CA LEU A 167 11.00 -13.68 15.54
C LEU A 167 11.43 -12.21 15.68
N LEU A 168 12.60 -11.83 15.15
CA LEU A 168 13.05 -10.43 15.09
C LEU A 168 12.15 -9.57 14.19
N VAL A 169 11.74 -10.06 13.01
CA VAL A 169 10.77 -9.39 12.12
C VAL A 169 9.44 -9.16 12.84
N VAL A 170 8.91 -10.20 13.50
CA VAL A 170 7.67 -10.13 14.28
C VAL A 170 7.81 -9.15 15.44
N ALA A 171 8.95 -9.14 16.16
CA ALA A 171 9.20 -8.19 17.24
C ALA A 171 9.20 -6.73 16.75
N VAL A 172 9.88 -6.43 15.64
CA VAL A 172 9.86 -5.11 14.99
C VAL A 172 8.44 -4.72 14.56
N ALA A 173 7.72 -5.62 13.90
CA ALA A 173 6.35 -5.37 13.43
C ALA A 173 5.37 -5.11 14.58
N LEU A 174 5.42 -5.91 15.64
CA LEU A 174 4.62 -5.72 16.84
C LEU A 174 4.96 -4.42 17.58
N LEU A 175 6.23 -4.05 17.63
CA LEU A 175 6.68 -2.82 18.26
C LEU A 175 6.26 -1.58 17.46
N ALA A 176 6.37 -1.61 16.13
CA ALA A 176 5.82 -0.59 15.25
C ALA A 176 4.29 -0.47 15.42
N ALA A 177 3.55 -1.58 15.41
CA ALA A 177 2.10 -1.57 15.64
C ALA A 177 1.70 -0.99 17.01
N ARG A 178 2.51 -1.21 18.07
CA ARG A 178 2.33 -0.62 19.41
C ARG A 178 2.68 0.86 19.49
N ALA A 179 3.57 1.34 18.61
CA ALA A 179 4.07 2.71 18.57
C ALA A 179 3.26 3.64 17.64
N LEU A 180 2.26 3.11 16.93
CA LEU A 180 1.30 3.91 16.18
C LEU A 180 0.46 4.80 17.13
N PRO A 181 0.23 6.09 16.82
CA PRO A 181 -0.58 6.96 17.64
C PRO A 181 -2.00 6.42 17.85
N GLY A 182 -2.39 6.29 19.12
CA GLY A 182 -3.73 5.90 19.54
C GLY A 182 -4.80 6.90 19.10
N ARG A 183 -6.05 6.44 19.00
CA ARG A 183 -7.18 7.24 18.49
C ARG A 183 -7.99 7.92 19.59
N GLY A 184 -7.36 8.24 20.73
CA GLY A 184 -8.06 8.71 21.92
C GLY A 184 -7.12 8.93 23.11
N ASP A 185 -6.20 9.89 22.97
CA ASP A 185 -5.51 10.48 24.12
C ASP A 185 -6.31 11.66 24.73
N ASP A 186 -7.44 12.04 24.12
CA ASP A 186 -8.35 13.09 24.61
C ASP A 186 -9.59 12.48 25.30
N GLY A 187 -9.53 12.29 26.62
CA GLY A 187 -10.68 12.19 27.53
C GLY A 187 -11.69 11.03 27.40
N GLY A 188 -11.64 10.22 26.34
CA GLY A 188 -12.55 9.07 26.14
C GLY A 188 -12.07 7.76 26.78
N PRO A 189 -12.96 6.77 26.99
CA PRO A 189 -12.56 5.45 27.49
C PRO A 189 -11.55 4.78 26.53
N PRO A 190 -10.60 3.96 27.06
CA PRO A 190 -9.32 3.71 26.40
C PRO A 190 -9.39 2.89 25.10
N GLY A 191 -9.56 3.59 23.98
CA GLY A 191 -9.57 3.02 22.61
C GLY A 191 -8.24 2.35 22.18
N ARG A 192 -7.18 2.48 22.99
CA ARG A 192 -5.86 1.85 22.81
C ARG A 192 -5.93 0.31 22.70
N ARG A 193 -6.96 -0.33 23.27
CA ARG A 193 -7.13 -1.79 23.26
C ARG A 193 -7.64 -2.37 21.92
N VAL A 194 -8.31 -1.59 21.08
CA VAL A 194 -8.93 -2.09 19.82
C VAL A 194 -8.05 -1.86 18.58
N ALA A 195 -7.23 -0.81 18.58
CA ALA A 195 -6.36 -0.51 17.44
C ALA A 195 -5.18 -1.49 17.30
N LEU A 196 -4.55 -1.86 18.42
CA LEU A 196 -3.40 -2.76 18.44
C LEU A 196 -3.66 -4.16 17.83
N PRO A 197 -4.71 -4.91 18.21
CA PRO A 197 -4.93 -6.25 17.67
C PRO A 197 -5.12 -6.24 16.16
N ALA A 198 -5.77 -5.23 15.58
CA ALA A 198 -5.94 -5.11 14.13
C ALA A 198 -4.66 -4.66 13.39
N ALA A 199 -3.85 -3.78 13.99
CA ALA A 199 -2.62 -3.29 13.38
C ALA A 199 -1.47 -4.32 13.39
N ALA A 200 -1.41 -5.16 14.43
CA ALA A 200 -0.35 -6.15 14.63
C ALA A 200 -0.17 -7.16 13.46
N PRO A 201 -1.19 -7.92 13.02
CA PRO A 201 -1.01 -8.89 11.93
C PRO A 201 -0.73 -8.19 10.59
N VAL A 202 -1.31 -7.00 10.35
CA VAL A 202 -1.02 -6.21 9.15
C VAL A 202 0.45 -5.78 9.12
N ALA A 203 1.00 -5.31 10.24
CA ALA A 203 2.42 -4.97 10.33
C ALA A 203 3.32 -6.19 10.09
N VAL A 204 2.95 -7.38 10.60
CA VAL A 204 3.70 -8.63 10.35
C VAL A 204 3.64 -9.03 8.87
N ILE A 205 2.45 -9.01 8.26
CA ILE A 205 2.26 -9.29 6.82
C ILE A 205 3.13 -8.36 5.97
N LEU A 206 3.07 -7.05 6.22
CA LEU A 206 3.84 -6.07 5.47
C LEU A 206 5.35 -6.24 5.65
N ALA A 207 5.81 -6.52 6.87
CA ALA A 207 7.22 -6.76 7.15
C ALA A 207 7.71 -8.04 6.44
N VAL A 208 7.03 -9.18 6.60
CA VAL A 208 7.40 -10.46 5.97
C VAL A 208 7.37 -10.38 4.43
N ALA A 209 6.43 -9.64 3.84
CA ALA A 209 6.35 -9.47 2.39
C ALA A 209 7.42 -8.53 1.81
N SER A 210 8.07 -7.70 2.65
CA SER A 210 8.94 -6.61 2.18
C SER A 210 10.30 -7.08 1.65
N LEU A 211 10.77 -6.42 0.59
CA LEU A 211 12.09 -6.60 -0.03
C LEU A 211 13.25 -6.64 0.99
N PRO A 212 13.36 -5.71 1.97
CA PRO A 212 14.44 -5.75 2.94
C PRO A 212 14.45 -7.04 3.77
N VAL A 213 13.27 -7.51 4.20
CA VAL A 213 13.15 -8.74 4.99
C VAL A 213 13.41 -9.97 4.13
N ARG A 214 12.84 -10.05 2.91
CA ARG A 214 13.11 -11.17 1.98
C ARG A 214 14.60 -11.31 1.69
N ASN A 215 15.29 -10.20 1.46
CA ASN A 215 16.73 -10.19 1.23
C ASN A 215 17.54 -10.51 2.50
N THR A 216 17.08 -10.07 3.67
CA THR A 216 17.72 -10.44 4.95
C THR A 216 17.69 -11.96 5.15
N PHE A 217 16.57 -12.60 4.82
CA PHE A 217 16.40 -14.05 4.86
C PHE A 217 17.30 -14.82 3.88
N THR A 218 17.46 -14.33 2.63
CA THR A 218 18.31 -15.02 1.64
C THR A 218 19.80 -14.77 1.85
N LEU A 219 20.18 -13.58 2.32
CA LEU A 219 21.58 -13.20 2.53
C LEU A 219 22.12 -13.61 3.92
N GLY A 220 21.26 -13.86 4.92
CA GLY A 220 21.70 -14.17 6.29
C GLY A 220 22.13 -12.94 7.09
N GLN A 221 21.56 -11.77 6.81
CA GLN A 221 22.04 -10.49 7.36
C GLN A 221 21.42 -10.14 8.72
N THR A 222 22.08 -9.27 9.49
CA THR A 222 21.64 -8.84 10.84
C THR A 222 20.90 -7.50 10.88
N SER A 223 20.62 -6.87 9.74
CA SER A 223 20.07 -5.51 9.62
C SER A 223 18.74 -5.24 10.35
N ILE A 224 17.99 -6.28 10.74
CA ILE A 224 16.78 -6.13 11.56
C ILE A 224 17.14 -5.78 13.02
N ILE A 225 18.30 -6.21 13.53
CA ILE A 225 18.74 -5.99 14.92
C ILE A 225 18.95 -4.49 15.22
N PRO A 226 19.70 -3.70 14.42
CA PRO A 226 19.78 -2.25 14.63
C PRO A 226 18.41 -1.56 14.68
N VAL A 227 17.50 -1.93 13.78
CA VAL A 227 16.12 -1.39 13.72
C VAL A 227 15.36 -1.71 15.01
N LEU A 228 15.43 -2.96 15.49
CA LEU A 228 14.79 -3.39 16.72
C LEU A 228 15.33 -2.65 17.95
N LEU A 229 16.65 -2.54 18.08
CA LEU A 229 17.31 -1.87 19.20
C LEU A 229 16.91 -0.39 19.30
N VAL A 230 16.91 0.34 18.17
CA VAL A 230 16.47 1.74 18.12
C VAL A 230 14.98 1.88 18.45
N LEU A 231 14.11 1.03 17.89
CA LEU A 231 12.68 1.04 18.20
C LEU A 231 12.43 0.74 19.68
N LEU A 232 13.18 -0.17 20.30
CA LEU A 232 13.12 -0.41 21.74
C LEU A 232 13.52 0.85 22.51
N GLY A 233 14.65 1.47 22.16
CA GLY A 233 15.14 2.68 22.82
C GLY A 233 14.25 3.92 22.65
N CYS A 234 13.57 4.08 21.51
CA CYS A 234 12.84 5.29 21.16
C CYS A 234 11.31 5.17 21.34
N CYS A 235 10.73 4.00 21.09
CA CYS A 235 9.27 3.81 21.03
C CYS A 235 8.67 3.07 22.23
N VAL A 236 9.48 2.41 23.08
CA VAL A 236 8.98 1.78 24.32
C VAL A 236 9.05 2.77 25.48
N PRO A 237 7.92 3.11 26.14
CA PRO A 237 7.89 4.11 27.23
C PRO A 237 8.89 3.84 28.35
N ARG A 238 9.05 2.56 28.78
CA ARG A 238 9.99 2.15 29.83
C ARG A 238 11.45 2.57 29.55
N PHE A 239 11.89 2.50 28.29
CA PHE A 239 13.24 2.92 27.91
C PHE A 239 13.27 4.41 27.56
N ALA A 240 12.26 4.91 26.84
CA ALA A 240 12.16 6.30 26.41
C ALA A 240 12.11 7.31 27.58
N GLN A 241 11.35 6.99 28.64
CA GLN A 241 11.10 7.87 29.79
C GLN A 241 12.03 7.63 30.99
N GLY A 242 12.94 6.66 30.91
CA GLY A 242 13.92 6.37 31.96
C GLY A 242 15.07 7.39 32.00
N SER A 243 16.17 7.03 32.70
CA SER A 243 17.38 7.86 32.86
C SER A 243 18.15 8.20 31.57
N GLY A 244 17.61 7.86 30.39
CA GLY A 244 18.25 7.99 29.08
C GLY A 244 19.31 6.92 28.79
N ARG A 245 19.96 6.36 29.82
CA ARG A 245 21.06 5.39 29.66
C ARG A 245 20.65 4.17 28.83
N ALA A 246 19.51 3.55 29.12
CA ALA A 246 19.07 2.35 28.39
C ALA A 246 18.79 2.62 26.91
N THR A 247 18.11 3.72 26.56
CA THR A 247 17.99 4.17 25.16
C THR A 247 19.36 4.37 24.54
N GLY A 248 20.26 5.06 25.24
CA GLY A 248 21.61 5.32 24.75
C GLY A 248 22.38 4.03 24.43
N VAL A 249 22.44 3.08 25.35
CA VAL A 249 23.11 1.79 25.13
C VAL A 249 22.52 1.06 23.93
N LEU A 250 21.18 0.97 23.83
CA LEU A 250 20.52 0.32 22.69
C LEU A 250 20.86 1.01 21.36
N THR A 251 20.83 2.34 21.32
CA THR A 251 21.19 3.13 20.12
C THR A 251 22.67 3.02 19.77
N GLY A 252 23.57 3.00 20.75
CA GLY A 252 25.02 2.86 20.56
C GLY A 252 25.41 1.46 20.06
N LEU A 253 24.78 0.40 20.59
CA LEU A 253 24.94 -0.96 20.07
C LEU A 253 24.37 -1.10 18.65
N ALA A 254 23.24 -0.46 18.36
CA ALA A 254 22.68 -0.41 17.01
C ALA A 254 23.62 0.31 16.02
N ALA A 255 24.26 1.40 16.45
CA ALA A 255 25.30 2.09 15.68
C ALA A 255 26.56 1.24 15.51
N ALA A 256 26.97 0.45 16.50
CA ALA A 256 28.14 -0.43 16.39
C ALA A 256 27.92 -1.57 15.38
N LEU A 257 26.67 -2.01 15.21
CA LEU A 257 26.27 -2.95 14.16
C LEU A 257 26.06 -2.27 12.78
N GLN A 258 25.61 -1.01 12.75
CA GLN A 258 25.35 -0.25 11.53
C GLN A 258 25.66 1.26 11.75
N PRO A 259 26.86 1.77 11.39
CA PRO A 259 27.37 3.07 11.84
C PRO A 259 26.46 4.27 11.58
N VAL A 260 25.75 4.30 10.46
CA VAL A 260 24.83 5.40 10.12
C VAL A 260 23.67 5.56 11.13
N VAL A 261 23.38 4.52 11.93
CA VAL A 261 22.40 4.58 13.03
C VAL A 261 22.86 5.50 14.16
N LEU A 262 24.14 5.91 14.22
CA LEU A 262 24.62 6.97 15.13
C LEU A 262 23.89 8.31 14.91
N LEU A 263 23.28 8.53 13.74
CA LEU A 263 22.37 9.65 13.47
C LEU A 263 21.23 9.77 14.50
N PHE A 264 20.79 8.66 15.10
CA PHE A 264 19.79 8.68 16.18
C PHE A 264 20.32 9.33 17.46
N ALA A 265 21.64 9.35 17.71
CA ALA A 265 22.20 10.13 18.81
C ALA A 265 22.00 11.64 18.57
N ALA A 266 22.09 12.12 17.32
CA ALA A 266 21.77 13.51 16.97
C ALA A 266 20.27 13.81 17.18
N LEU A 267 19.37 12.91 16.78
CA LEU A 267 17.93 13.04 17.09
C LEU A 267 17.69 13.13 18.61
N LEU A 268 18.32 12.25 19.39
CA LEU A 268 18.22 12.27 20.86
C LEU A 268 18.78 13.56 21.47
N TRP A 269 19.87 14.11 20.91
CA TRP A 269 20.43 15.37 21.37
C TRP A 269 19.49 16.56 21.10
N LEU A 270 18.98 16.64 19.86
CA LEU A 270 18.09 17.72 19.41
C LEU A 270 16.72 17.69 20.11
N THR A 271 16.21 16.50 20.47
CA THR A 271 14.99 16.32 21.28
C THR A 271 15.23 16.50 22.80
N GLY A 272 16.35 17.10 23.20
CA GLY A 272 16.69 17.39 24.61
C GLY A 272 17.18 16.19 25.43
N ARG A 273 17.14 14.96 24.90
CA ARG A 273 17.56 13.71 25.56
C ARG A 273 19.09 13.54 25.58
N ARG A 274 19.83 14.61 25.90
CA ARG A 274 21.31 14.68 25.81
C ARG A 274 22.04 13.53 26.50
N ARG A 275 21.59 13.08 27.68
CA ARG A 275 22.17 11.92 28.38
C ARG A 275 22.10 10.63 27.54
N ALA A 276 20.99 10.40 26.85
CA ALA A 276 20.84 9.24 25.96
C ALA A 276 21.74 9.35 24.73
N ALA A 277 21.87 10.54 24.14
CA ALA A 277 22.78 10.81 23.03
C ALA A 277 24.25 10.57 23.40
N VAL A 278 24.71 11.11 24.54
CA VAL A 278 26.08 10.88 25.04
C VAL A 278 26.31 9.40 25.35
N THR A 279 25.37 8.73 26.01
CA THR A 279 25.49 7.27 26.25
C THR A 279 25.53 6.48 24.93
N ALA A 280 24.78 6.87 23.90
CA ALA A 280 24.87 6.23 22.58
C ALA A 280 26.24 6.40 21.93
N GLY A 281 26.81 7.61 21.97
CA GLY A 281 28.17 7.87 21.48
C GLY A 281 29.24 7.07 22.24
N VAL A 282 29.17 7.05 23.58
CA VAL A 282 30.10 6.28 24.42
C VAL A 282 29.97 4.77 24.19
N THR A 283 28.76 4.23 24.11
CA THR A 283 28.55 2.80 23.83
C THR A 283 29.02 2.42 22.42
N PHE A 284 28.77 3.27 21.41
CA PHE A 284 29.29 3.08 20.06
C PHE A 284 30.83 3.08 20.03
N ALA A 285 31.46 4.06 20.68
CA ALA A 285 32.91 4.15 20.77
C ALA A 285 33.53 2.94 21.49
N ALA A 286 32.96 2.53 22.62
CA ALA A 286 33.44 1.37 23.39
C ALA A 286 33.29 0.05 22.61
N ALA A 287 32.17 -0.16 21.93
CA ALA A 287 31.94 -1.34 21.09
C ALA A 287 32.88 -1.37 19.87
N THR A 288 33.13 -0.21 19.26
CA THR A 288 34.05 -0.08 18.12
C THR A 288 35.51 -0.27 18.57
N ALA A 289 35.91 0.29 19.71
CA ALA A 289 37.24 0.10 20.29
C ALA A 289 37.50 -1.36 20.67
N LEU A 290 36.50 -2.06 21.25
CA LEU A 290 36.57 -3.51 21.49
C LEU A 290 36.83 -4.28 20.20
N ALA A 291 36.24 -3.85 19.07
CA ALA A 291 36.48 -4.47 17.78
C ALA A 291 37.88 -4.21 17.23
N TRP A 292 38.41 -2.99 17.36
CA TRP A 292 39.80 -2.67 17.02
C TRP A 292 40.82 -3.47 17.84
N VAL A 293 40.55 -3.68 19.13
CA VAL A 293 41.43 -4.47 20.03
C VAL A 293 41.43 -5.96 19.69
N THR A 294 40.33 -6.49 19.14
CA THR A 294 40.18 -7.94 18.89
C THR A 294 40.33 -8.36 17.43
N LEU A 295 40.14 -7.43 16.49
CA LEU A 295 40.28 -7.61 15.04
C LEU A 295 40.87 -6.32 14.40
N PRO A 296 42.16 -6.02 14.63
CA PRO A 296 42.78 -4.78 14.17
C PRO A 296 42.81 -4.65 12.65
N ASP A 297 43.26 -5.69 11.93
CA ASP A 297 43.41 -5.66 10.46
C ASP A 297 42.06 -5.55 9.74
N ASP A 298 41.05 -6.28 10.22
CA ASP A 298 39.67 -6.17 9.71
C ASP A 298 39.08 -4.79 10.02
N SER A 299 39.39 -4.21 11.17
CA SER A 299 38.93 -2.86 11.53
C SER A 299 39.59 -1.79 10.65
N TRP A 300 40.88 -1.92 10.36
CA TRP A 300 41.56 -1.07 9.38
C TRP A 300 40.98 -1.26 7.96
N THR A 301 40.67 -2.49 7.56
CA THR A 301 40.05 -2.81 6.27
C THR A 301 38.65 -2.19 6.12
N TYR A 302 37.81 -2.24 7.16
CA TYR A 302 36.46 -1.68 7.14
C TYR A 302 36.44 -0.15 7.19
N TRP A 303 37.24 0.45 8.08
CA TRP A 303 37.19 1.89 8.34
C TRP A 303 38.06 2.72 7.41
N ALA A 304 39.28 2.25 7.08
CA ALA A 304 40.24 3.00 6.26
C ALA A 304 40.17 2.62 4.78
N HIS A 305 40.31 1.33 4.44
CA HIS A 305 40.28 0.90 3.03
C HIS A 305 38.88 1.02 2.41
N HIS A 306 37.84 0.57 3.12
CA HIS A 306 36.47 0.53 2.61
C HIS A 306 35.56 1.63 3.18
N ILE A 307 36.08 2.79 3.62
CA ILE A 307 35.31 3.97 4.12
C ILE A 307 33.92 3.61 4.72
N ALA A 308 33.94 2.89 5.85
CA ALA A 308 32.77 2.37 6.56
C ALA A 308 31.91 1.34 5.80
N GLY A 309 32.53 0.43 5.05
CA GLY A 309 31.90 -0.67 4.33
C GLY A 309 31.45 -0.37 2.89
N ALA A 310 31.88 0.75 2.31
CA ALA A 310 31.75 1.05 0.90
C ALA A 310 32.69 0.16 0.06
N GLY A 311 32.13 -0.71 -0.77
CA GLY A 311 32.85 -1.62 -1.67
C GLY A 311 32.86 -3.08 -1.24
N LEU A 312 32.44 -3.38 0.00
CA LEU A 312 32.29 -4.76 0.48
C LEU A 312 31.03 -5.41 -0.11
N GLY A 313 31.14 -6.66 -0.57
CA GLY A 313 30.04 -7.49 -1.08
C GLY A 313 29.64 -7.22 -2.53
N GLU A 314 29.24 -6.00 -2.84
CA GLU A 314 28.89 -5.56 -4.19
C GLU A 314 29.52 -4.20 -4.51
N ALA A 315 29.68 -3.90 -5.80
CA ALA A 315 30.18 -2.60 -6.25
C ALA A 315 29.30 -1.45 -5.70
N PRO A 316 29.87 -0.31 -5.25
CA PRO A 316 29.08 0.77 -4.64
C PRO A 316 28.06 1.44 -5.57
N ASP A 317 28.26 1.39 -6.89
CA ASP A 317 27.29 1.80 -7.92
C ASP A 317 26.19 0.75 -8.16
N GLY A 318 26.32 -0.47 -7.66
CA GLY A 318 25.32 -1.54 -7.77
C GLY A 318 23.92 -1.09 -7.35
N VAL A 319 22.90 -1.49 -8.11
CA VAL A 319 21.50 -1.07 -7.90
C VAL A 319 20.90 -1.55 -6.57
N ALA A 320 21.58 -2.47 -5.87
CA ALA A 320 21.26 -2.84 -4.50
C ALA A 320 21.56 -1.69 -3.50
N ASN A 321 22.52 -0.81 -3.79
CA ASN A 321 22.84 0.37 -2.98
C ASN A 321 21.86 1.52 -3.30
N GLN A 322 20.93 1.81 -2.38
CA GLN A 322 19.95 2.89 -2.50
C GLN A 322 20.33 4.13 -1.69
N SER A 323 21.62 4.37 -1.49
CA SER A 323 22.15 5.63 -0.96
C SER A 323 22.28 6.70 -2.04
N LEU A 324 22.50 7.94 -1.61
CA LEU A 324 22.81 9.07 -2.47
C LEU A 324 24.19 8.93 -3.14
N HIS A 325 25.19 8.45 -2.40
CA HIS A 325 26.53 8.12 -2.92
C HIS A 325 26.45 7.12 -4.08
N GLY A 326 25.75 5.99 -3.87
CA GLY A 326 25.52 5.02 -4.94
C GLY A 326 24.77 5.57 -6.14
N LEU A 327 23.90 6.58 -5.97
CA LEU A 327 23.26 7.28 -7.10
C LEU A 327 24.25 8.14 -7.89
N LEU A 328 25.12 8.91 -7.23
CA LEU A 328 26.12 9.75 -7.89
C LEU A 328 27.10 8.91 -8.71
N LEU A 329 27.59 7.80 -8.13
CA LEU A 329 28.46 6.84 -8.83
C LEU A 329 27.79 6.23 -10.08
N ARG A 330 26.49 5.90 -10.01
CA ARG A 330 25.72 5.38 -11.17
C ARG A 330 25.51 6.40 -12.29
N VAL A 331 25.55 7.70 -11.97
CA VAL A 331 25.49 8.77 -12.97
C VAL A 331 26.89 9.03 -13.58
N GLY A 332 27.92 8.29 -13.14
CA GLY A 332 29.28 8.38 -13.67
C GLY A 332 30.16 9.42 -12.97
N LEU A 333 29.66 10.07 -11.90
CA LEU A 333 30.47 10.97 -11.09
C LEU A 333 31.43 10.13 -10.24
N ARG A 334 32.72 10.42 -10.30
CA ARG A 334 33.77 9.80 -9.48
C ARG A 334 34.80 10.85 -9.04
N GLY A 335 35.33 10.73 -7.82
CA GLY A 335 36.46 11.55 -7.33
C GLY A 335 36.07 12.80 -6.52
N PRO A 336 36.90 13.87 -6.47
CA PRO A 336 36.70 14.98 -5.54
C PRO A 336 35.35 15.70 -5.68
N LEU A 337 34.86 15.88 -6.90
CA LEU A 337 33.54 16.49 -7.17
C LEU A 337 32.39 15.63 -6.65
N GLU A 338 32.48 14.31 -6.84
CA GLU A 338 31.50 13.34 -6.36
C GLU A 338 31.44 13.36 -4.82
N LEU A 339 32.58 13.34 -4.15
CA LEU A 339 32.67 13.44 -2.68
C LEU A 339 32.11 14.78 -2.16
N ALA A 340 32.40 15.91 -2.83
CA ALA A 340 31.87 17.23 -2.45
C ALA A 340 30.35 17.34 -2.64
N LEU A 341 29.82 16.81 -3.76
CA LEU A 341 28.38 16.75 -4.02
C LEU A 341 27.67 15.80 -3.05
N TYR A 342 28.25 14.62 -2.78
CA TYR A 342 27.73 13.69 -1.80
C TYR A 342 27.68 14.32 -0.41
N ALA A 343 28.79 14.91 0.07
CA ALA A 343 28.85 15.52 1.40
C ALA A 343 27.86 16.68 1.57
N SER A 344 27.78 17.58 0.58
CA SER A 344 26.87 18.73 0.62
C SER A 344 25.39 18.32 0.57
N LEU A 345 25.01 17.41 -0.33
CA LEU A 345 23.64 16.91 -0.41
C LEU A 345 23.27 16.04 0.79
N ALA A 346 24.18 15.20 1.30
CA ALA A 346 23.97 14.41 2.50
C ALA A 346 23.79 15.31 3.74
N ALA A 347 24.58 16.36 3.88
CA ALA A 347 24.41 17.36 4.94
C ALA A 347 23.06 18.09 4.82
N ALA A 348 22.65 18.49 3.61
CA ALA A 348 21.35 19.11 3.38
C ALA A 348 20.18 18.18 3.77
N VAL A 349 20.21 16.92 3.33
CA VAL A 349 19.19 15.91 3.70
C VAL A 349 19.22 15.63 5.20
N ALA A 350 20.39 15.54 5.82
CA ALA A 350 20.51 15.33 7.27
C ALA A 350 19.90 16.50 8.06
N VAL A 351 20.22 17.75 7.71
CA VAL A 351 19.69 18.94 8.38
C VAL A 351 18.17 19.06 8.21
N VAL A 352 17.66 18.93 6.98
CA VAL A 352 16.21 19.02 6.70
C VAL A 352 15.46 17.87 7.37
N GLY A 353 15.94 16.63 7.18
CA GLY A 353 15.28 15.43 7.69
C GLY A 353 15.30 15.34 9.21
N LEU A 354 16.40 15.68 9.88
CA LEU A 354 16.45 15.73 11.35
C LEU A 354 15.56 16.83 11.92
N ARG A 355 15.55 18.04 11.36
CA ARG A 355 14.62 19.11 11.80
C ARG A 355 13.16 18.66 11.72
N ARG A 356 12.81 17.93 10.66
CA ARG A 356 11.47 17.35 10.51
C ARG A 356 11.21 16.20 11.49
N ALA A 357 12.18 15.31 11.71
CA ALA A 357 12.06 14.22 12.68
C ALA A 357 11.90 14.73 14.13
N VAL A 358 12.65 15.76 14.53
CA VAL A 358 12.52 16.44 15.83
C VAL A 358 11.10 16.97 16.01
N ARG A 359 10.56 17.71 15.03
CA ARG A 359 9.17 18.20 15.06
C ARG A 359 8.14 17.08 15.24
N TYR A 360 8.33 15.92 14.60
CA TYR A 360 7.43 14.76 14.78
C TYR A 360 7.63 14.06 16.13
N ALA A 361 8.83 14.13 16.73
CA ALA A 361 9.09 13.59 18.07
C ALA A 361 8.45 14.45 19.15
N GLU A 362 8.56 15.78 19.04
CA GLU A 362 7.91 16.77 19.92
C GLU A 362 6.38 16.69 19.83
N ASP A 363 5.84 16.48 18.64
CA ASP A 363 4.42 16.18 18.38
C ASP A 363 4.01 14.76 18.82
N GLY A 364 4.85 14.04 19.58
CA GLY A 364 4.52 12.74 20.19
C GLY A 364 4.39 11.58 19.21
N GLN A 365 4.85 11.73 17.96
CA GLN A 365 4.84 10.67 16.93
C GLN A 365 6.19 9.94 16.87
N ALA A 366 6.61 9.31 17.97
CA ALA A 366 7.92 8.66 18.10
C ALA A 366 8.27 7.68 16.96
N LEU A 367 7.30 6.89 16.48
CA LEU A 367 7.50 5.98 15.35
C LEU A 367 7.77 6.73 14.03
N LEU A 368 7.06 7.83 13.77
CA LEU A 368 7.25 8.62 12.55
C LEU A 368 8.60 9.35 12.59
N ALA A 369 8.95 9.96 13.73
CA ALA A 369 10.28 10.55 13.93
C ALA A 369 11.41 9.53 13.72
N THR A 370 11.21 8.31 14.23
CA THR A 370 12.15 7.20 14.07
C THR A 370 12.26 6.77 12.61
N ALA A 371 11.14 6.61 11.90
CA ALA A 371 11.11 6.25 10.49
C ALA A 371 11.74 7.32 9.59
N VAL A 372 11.43 8.61 9.82
CA VAL A 372 12.03 9.73 9.07
C VAL A 372 13.54 9.78 9.29
N THR A 373 14.02 9.60 10.52
CA THR A 373 15.47 9.54 10.83
C THR A 373 16.13 8.33 10.17
N GLY A 374 15.45 7.17 10.14
CA GLY A 374 15.92 5.99 9.42
C GLY A 374 15.97 6.19 7.90
N CYS A 375 15.01 6.89 7.31
CA CYS A 375 15.05 7.28 5.90
C CYS A 375 16.21 8.24 5.60
N VAL A 376 16.50 9.20 6.48
CA VAL A 376 17.72 10.03 6.36
C VAL A 376 18.96 9.13 6.38
N ALA A 377 19.07 8.23 7.36
CA ALA A 377 20.18 7.28 7.46
C ALA A 377 20.37 6.43 6.18
N VAL A 378 19.29 5.97 5.54
CA VAL A 378 19.37 5.26 4.24
C VAL A 378 19.92 6.16 3.13
N VAL A 379 19.49 7.43 3.05
CA VAL A 379 19.94 8.34 1.99
C VAL A 379 21.41 8.75 2.19
N VAL A 380 21.82 9.05 3.42
CA VAL A 380 23.13 9.65 3.73
C VAL A 380 24.23 8.65 4.02
N ALA A 381 23.95 7.35 4.10
CA ALA A 381 25.00 6.33 4.25
C ALA A 381 25.89 6.24 2.99
N PRO A 382 27.18 5.85 3.10
CA PRO A 382 28.00 5.54 1.92
C PRO A 382 27.43 4.35 1.13
N THR A 383 26.94 3.33 1.84
CA THR A 383 26.17 2.21 1.27
C THR A 383 24.89 2.00 2.07
N ALA A 384 23.79 1.77 1.36
CA ALA A 384 22.49 1.46 1.92
C ALA A 384 21.86 0.28 1.16
N TRP A 385 22.32 -0.92 1.48
CA TRP A 385 21.91 -2.16 0.81
C TRP A 385 20.42 -2.47 1.02
N GLN A 386 19.79 -3.20 0.09
CA GLN A 386 18.35 -3.50 0.14
C GLN A 386 17.88 -4.10 1.47
N HIS A 387 18.69 -4.95 2.12
CA HIS A 387 18.36 -5.54 3.43
C HIS A 387 18.36 -4.53 4.59
N GLN A 388 19.01 -3.37 4.45
CA GLN A 388 19.09 -2.31 5.47
C GLN A 388 17.93 -1.29 5.41
N GLN A 389 17.07 -1.37 4.40
CA GLN A 389 16.07 -0.34 4.05
C GLN A 389 14.73 -0.44 4.80
N LEU A 390 14.63 -1.29 5.84
CA LEU A 390 13.40 -1.53 6.60
C LEU A 390 12.81 -0.24 7.21
N TRP A 391 13.63 0.78 7.46
CA TRP A 391 13.21 2.13 7.86
C TRP A 391 12.17 2.77 6.95
N ILE A 392 12.27 2.55 5.63
CA ILE A 392 11.34 3.11 4.65
C ILE A 392 9.94 2.52 4.87
N LEU A 393 9.84 1.22 5.16
CA LEU A 393 8.56 0.57 5.49
C LEU A 393 7.94 1.14 6.78
N LEU A 394 8.75 1.50 7.78
CA LEU A 394 8.24 2.14 9.01
C LEU A 394 7.63 3.53 8.74
N ALA A 395 7.99 4.19 7.63
CA ALA A 395 7.40 5.46 7.24
C ALA A 395 5.90 5.36 6.86
N VAL A 396 5.35 4.14 6.70
CA VAL A 396 3.88 3.89 6.59
C VAL A 396 3.10 4.48 7.78
N ALA A 397 3.75 4.71 8.93
CA ALA A 397 3.15 5.41 10.07
C ALA A 397 2.70 6.86 9.76
N GLY A 398 3.30 7.50 8.73
CA GLY A 398 3.03 8.88 8.35
C GLY A 398 1.65 9.09 7.72
N ARG A 399 0.84 9.98 8.30
CA ARG A 399 -0.47 10.37 7.76
C ARG A 399 -0.34 11.57 6.82
N VAL A 400 -0.90 11.48 5.61
CA VAL A 400 -0.89 12.57 4.61
C VAL A 400 -2.31 12.98 4.19
N GLY A 401 -2.45 14.23 3.71
CA GLY A 401 -3.67 14.73 3.06
C GLY A 401 -4.85 15.03 3.99
N ARG A 402 -5.70 16.01 3.62
CA ARG A 402 -6.84 16.44 4.44
C ARG A 402 -8.03 15.47 4.40
N ARG A 403 -8.25 14.77 3.28
CA ARG A 403 -9.42 13.88 3.07
C ARG A 403 -9.11 12.45 3.53
N ARG A 404 -10.13 11.73 4.00
CA ARG A 404 -10.00 10.33 4.46
C ARG A 404 -9.40 9.40 3.39
N ALA A 405 -9.72 9.62 2.11
CA ALA A 405 -9.15 8.82 1.01
C ALA A 405 -7.66 9.09 0.74
N ASP A 406 -7.17 10.32 0.95
CA ASP A 406 -5.76 10.66 0.69
C ASP A 406 -4.82 10.01 1.74
N ARG A 407 -5.33 9.63 2.91
CA ARG A 407 -4.56 9.00 3.99
C ARG A 407 -3.86 7.71 3.58
N PHE A 408 -4.36 7.02 2.55
CA PHE A 408 -3.78 5.78 2.04
C PHE A 408 -2.70 6.01 0.98
N VAL A 409 -2.57 7.21 0.41
CA VAL A 409 -1.64 7.50 -0.70
C VAL A 409 -0.21 7.14 -0.33
N TRP A 410 0.25 7.64 0.82
CA TRP A 410 1.60 7.40 1.30
C TRP A 410 1.84 5.96 1.78
N PRO A 411 0.99 5.37 2.64
CA PRO A 411 1.05 3.93 2.96
C PRO A 411 1.10 3.02 1.75
N VAL A 412 0.24 3.23 0.74
CA VAL A 412 0.21 2.40 -0.47
C VAL A 412 1.47 2.60 -1.30
N LEU A 413 1.94 3.84 -1.50
CA LEU A 413 3.20 4.13 -2.19
C LEU A 413 4.37 3.37 -1.55
N VAL A 414 4.54 3.52 -0.24
CA VAL A 414 5.64 2.87 0.50
C VAL A 414 5.52 1.34 0.44
N VAL A 415 4.33 0.78 0.65
CA VAL A 415 4.13 -0.68 0.60
C VAL A 415 4.45 -1.23 -0.80
N LEU A 416 3.98 -0.59 -1.87
CA LEU A 416 4.27 -1.03 -3.24
C LEU A 416 5.78 -0.97 -3.52
N VAL A 417 6.44 0.16 -3.21
CA VAL A 417 7.89 0.34 -3.40
C VAL A 417 8.72 -0.65 -2.55
N MET A 418 8.24 -1.02 -1.37
CA MET A 418 8.92 -1.96 -0.47
C MET A 418 8.57 -3.43 -0.70
N THR A 419 7.65 -3.78 -1.60
CA THR A 419 7.25 -5.19 -1.83
C THR A 419 7.40 -5.65 -3.28
N LEU A 420 7.23 -4.74 -4.25
CA LEU A 420 7.23 -5.02 -5.69
C LEU A 420 8.56 -4.61 -6.35
N THR A 421 8.90 -5.27 -7.45
CA THR A 421 10.09 -4.92 -8.25
C THR A 421 9.84 -3.69 -9.13
N SER A 422 10.92 -3.05 -9.59
CA SER A 422 10.85 -1.89 -10.50
C SER A 422 10.04 -2.17 -11.77
N THR A 423 10.12 -3.38 -12.32
CA THR A 423 9.35 -3.86 -13.48
C THR A 423 7.82 -3.87 -13.26
N VAL A 424 7.35 -3.87 -12.01
CA VAL A 424 5.93 -3.72 -11.66
C VAL A 424 5.58 -2.25 -11.42
N LEU A 425 6.49 -1.49 -10.80
CA LEU A 425 6.24 -0.11 -10.34
C LEU A 425 6.18 0.92 -11.46
N VAL A 426 6.90 0.72 -12.57
CA VAL A 426 7.02 1.68 -13.68
C VAL A 426 6.97 0.93 -15.03
N PRO A 427 6.57 1.59 -16.14
CA PRO A 427 6.59 0.97 -17.47
C PRO A 427 8.02 0.64 -17.95
N PRO A 428 8.20 -0.24 -18.96
CA PRO A 428 9.52 -0.73 -19.40
C PRO A 428 10.54 0.38 -19.68
N ASN A 429 10.13 1.41 -20.42
CA ASN A 429 10.94 2.58 -20.76
C ASN A 429 11.38 3.43 -19.55
N LEU A 430 10.80 3.23 -18.37
CA LEU A 430 11.14 3.92 -17.13
C LEU A 430 11.78 3.00 -16.08
N VAL A 431 12.08 1.74 -16.39
CA VAL A 431 12.63 0.77 -15.42
C VAL A 431 13.94 1.25 -14.78
N ALA A 432 14.77 2.01 -15.51
CA ALA A 432 15.95 2.68 -14.95
C ALA A 432 15.59 3.59 -13.76
N LEU A 433 14.62 4.48 -13.93
CA LEU A 433 14.09 5.33 -12.84
C LEU A 433 13.45 4.48 -11.73
N GLY A 434 12.72 3.42 -12.09
CA GLY A 434 12.08 2.51 -11.15
C GLY A 434 13.07 1.76 -10.24
N ARG A 435 14.31 1.53 -10.68
CA ARG A 435 15.38 0.95 -9.85
C ARG A 435 15.78 1.86 -8.68
N HIS A 436 15.44 3.15 -8.71
CA HIS A 436 15.69 4.11 -7.63
C HIS A 436 14.46 4.40 -6.76
N ALA A 437 13.34 3.67 -6.95
CA ALA A 437 12.12 3.92 -6.20
C ALA A 437 12.29 3.87 -4.66
N PRO A 438 13.08 2.95 -4.06
CA PRO A 438 13.39 2.98 -2.63
C PRO A 438 14.10 4.28 -2.19
N LEU A 439 15.17 4.70 -2.88
CA LEU A 439 15.87 5.95 -2.61
C LEU A 439 14.94 7.17 -2.73
N LEU A 440 14.12 7.22 -3.78
CA LEU A 440 13.13 8.28 -3.98
C LEU A 440 12.07 8.31 -2.87
N ALA A 441 11.62 7.15 -2.38
CA ALA A 441 10.71 7.07 -1.24
C ALA A 441 11.39 7.51 0.07
N ALA A 442 12.66 7.17 0.30
CA ALA A 442 13.42 7.62 1.46
C ALA A 442 13.63 9.14 1.45
N LEU A 443 14.04 9.71 0.31
CA LEU A 443 14.15 11.16 0.08
C LEU A 443 12.82 11.88 0.27
N ALA A 444 11.73 11.33 -0.28
CA ALA A 444 10.39 11.90 -0.13
C ALA A 444 9.96 11.92 1.34
N ALA A 445 10.17 10.82 2.08
CA ALA A 445 9.89 10.76 3.52
C ALA A 445 10.72 11.77 4.31
N ALA A 446 12.03 11.84 4.05
CA ALA A 446 12.98 12.70 4.73
C ALA A 446 12.74 14.19 4.48
N CYS A 447 12.48 14.60 3.23
CA CYS A 447 12.51 16.01 2.84
C CYS A 447 11.16 16.59 2.37
N ALA A 448 10.35 15.84 1.61
CA ALA A 448 9.26 16.43 0.81
C ALA A 448 7.83 16.19 1.34
N VAL A 449 7.54 15.01 1.91
CA VAL A 449 6.15 14.57 2.15
C VAL A 449 5.57 15.26 3.38
N PRO A 450 4.49 16.05 3.27
CA PRO A 450 3.94 16.81 4.38
C PRO A 450 3.10 15.91 5.30
N PHE A 451 3.77 15.14 6.17
CA PHE A 451 3.08 14.39 7.23
C PHE A 451 2.41 15.34 8.21
N LEU A 452 1.18 15.00 8.57
CA LEU A 452 0.35 15.75 9.50
C LEU A 452 0.87 15.62 10.93
N THR A 453 0.76 16.72 11.67
CA THR A 453 0.94 16.74 13.12
C THR A 453 -0.35 16.34 13.85
N ARG A 454 -0.23 15.88 15.10
CA ARG A 454 -1.36 15.58 15.99
C ARG A 454 -2.17 16.82 16.31
N SER A 455 -1.49 17.96 16.41
CA SER A 455 -2.09 19.31 16.53
C SER A 455 -2.98 19.73 15.35
N SER A 456 -3.01 18.99 14.24
CA SER A 456 -3.84 19.32 13.08
C SER A 456 -5.31 18.91 13.32
N GLU A 457 -6.26 19.82 13.10
CA GLU A 457 -7.71 19.54 13.22
C GLU A 457 -8.16 18.29 12.44
N VAL A 458 -7.54 18.06 11.27
CA VAL A 458 -7.83 16.93 10.40
C VAL A 458 -7.13 15.62 10.81
N TRP A 459 -6.40 15.60 11.93
CA TRP A 459 -5.67 14.42 12.42
C TRP A 459 -6.64 13.27 12.75
N ASP A 460 -7.57 13.51 13.67
CA ASP A 460 -8.59 12.53 14.10
C ASP A 460 -9.92 12.67 13.35
N ARG A 461 -10.24 13.86 12.85
CA ARG A 461 -11.44 14.16 12.06
C ARG A 461 -11.07 14.50 10.60
N PRO A 462 -10.49 13.55 9.83
CA PRO A 462 -10.18 13.79 8.42
C PRO A 462 -11.46 14.05 7.64
N VAL A 463 -11.41 14.96 6.66
CA VAL A 463 -12.57 15.37 5.85
C VAL A 463 -13.21 14.10 5.26
N PRO A 464 -14.50 13.83 5.54
CA PRO A 464 -15.17 12.65 5.04
C PRO A 464 -15.12 12.58 3.51
N THR A 465 -14.83 11.40 2.98
CA THR A 465 -15.09 11.13 1.57
C THR A 465 -16.61 10.94 1.44
N PRO A 466 -17.35 11.77 0.68
CA PRO A 466 -18.75 11.50 0.38
C PRO A 466 -18.83 10.20 -0.42
N VAL A 467 -19.81 9.36 -0.11
CA VAL A 467 -19.96 8.02 -0.67
C VAL A 467 -21.42 7.83 -1.08
N ALA A 468 -21.66 7.15 -2.19
CA ALA A 468 -23.01 6.66 -2.49
C ALA A 468 -23.43 5.67 -1.40
N GLU A 469 -24.64 5.84 -0.85
CA GLU A 469 -25.24 4.78 -0.04
C GLU A 469 -25.51 3.55 -0.93
N PRO A 470 -25.16 2.33 -0.48
CA PRO A 470 -25.49 1.12 -1.21
C PRO A 470 -27.01 1.01 -1.40
N GLN A 471 -27.46 0.64 -2.60
CA GLN A 471 -28.88 0.40 -2.83
C GLN A 471 -29.37 -0.72 -1.90
N ARG A 472 -30.32 -0.39 -1.01
CA ARG A 472 -31.04 -1.41 -0.24
C ARG A 472 -32.04 -2.11 -1.16
N GLY A 473 -31.79 -3.38 -1.44
CA GLY A 473 -32.77 -4.27 -2.08
C GLY A 473 -32.46 -4.62 -3.54
N ARG A 474 -31.74 -5.74 -3.72
CA ARG A 474 -32.02 -6.76 -4.76
C ARG A 474 -31.29 -8.06 -4.44
N PHE A 475 -30.04 -7.95 -3.99
CA PHE A 475 -29.18 -9.08 -3.56
C PHE A 475 -28.77 -8.95 -2.09
N ALA A 476 -29.74 -8.72 -1.19
CA ALA A 476 -29.45 -8.45 0.23
C ALA A 476 -28.76 -9.62 0.96
N TRP A 477 -28.85 -10.83 0.40
CA TRP A 477 -28.26 -12.07 0.91
C TRP A 477 -26.75 -12.20 0.63
N VAL A 478 -26.20 -11.51 -0.37
CA VAL A 478 -24.77 -11.57 -0.69
C VAL A 478 -23.97 -10.61 0.22
N PRO A 479 -23.15 -11.09 1.16
CA PRO A 479 -22.56 -10.21 2.18
C PRO A 479 -21.53 -9.22 1.62
N LEU A 480 -20.78 -9.64 0.60
CA LEU A 480 -19.71 -8.87 -0.05
C LEU A 480 -20.19 -7.55 -0.67
N LEU A 481 -21.42 -7.51 -1.21
CA LEU A 481 -21.96 -6.30 -1.85
C LEU A 481 -22.08 -5.11 -0.88
N ARG A 482 -22.12 -5.37 0.44
CA ARG A 482 -22.21 -4.33 1.48
C ARG A 482 -20.87 -3.62 1.75
N PHE A 483 -19.75 -4.19 1.28
CA PHE A 483 -18.40 -3.63 1.46
C PHE A 483 -18.06 -2.57 0.39
N PHE A 484 -18.50 -2.78 -0.84
CA PHE A 484 -18.18 -1.91 -1.98
C PHE A 484 -19.00 -0.61 -1.98
N LYS A 485 -18.46 0.44 -1.35
CA LYS A 485 -19.07 1.77 -1.38
C LYS A 485 -18.34 2.70 -2.37
N ARG A 486 -19.08 3.29 -3.31
CA ARG A 486 -18.51 4.20 -4.32
C ARG A 486 -18.33 5.61 -3.78
N ALA A 487 -17.07 6.00 -3.55
CA ALA A 487 -16.72 7.40 -3.28
C ALA A 487 -17.20 8.32 -4.42
N LEU A 488 -17.71 9.50 -4.08
CA LEU A 488 -18.23 10.49 -5.04
C LEU A 488 -17.21 11.59 -5.38
N ASN A 489 -16.12 11.69 -4.59
CA ASN A 489 -15.07 12.69 -4.79
C ASN A 489 -14.00 12.25 -5.81
N ARG A 490 -13.23 13.23 -6.32
CA ARG A 490 -12.08 12.97 -7.18
C ARG A 490 -11.06 12.09 -6.45
N PRO A 491 -10.71 10.90 -7.00
CA PRO A 491 -9.66 10.08 -6.43
C PRO A 491 -8.32 10.81 -6.44
N ASN A 492 -7.42 10.40 -5.55
CA ASN A 492 -6.04 10.87 -5.61
C ASN A 492 -5.38 10.32 -6.89
N LEU A 493 -4.77 11.20 -7.69
CA LEU A 493 -4.21 10.81 -8.99
C LEU A 493 -3.14 9.72 -8.85
N LEU A 494 -2.26 9.83 -7.85
CA LEU A 494 -1.20 8.86 -7.63
C LEU A 494 -1.76 7.46 -7.33
N LEU A 495 -2.82 7.35 -6.52
CA LEU A 495 -3.47 6.06 -6.25
C LEU A 495 -4.12 5.45 -7.51
N GLU A 496 -4.69 6.27 -8.40
CA GLU A 496 -5.26 5.77 -9.66
C GLU A 496 -4.16 5.36 -10.64
N LEU A 497 -3.07 6.11 -10.76
CA LEU A 497 -1.90 5.73 -11.57
C LEU A 497 -1.26 4.43 -11.06
N MET A 498 -1.10 4.27 -9.75
CA MET A 498 -0.59 3.03 -9.16
C MET A 498 -1.55 1.85 -9.36
N LEU A 499 -2.86 2.06 -9.22
CA LEU A 499 -3.88 1.05 -9.50
C LEU A 499 -3.84 0.60 -10.97
N ILE A 500 -3.77 1.54 -11.91
CA ILE A 500 -3.65 1.27 -13.35
C ILE A 500 -2.35 0.53 -13.64
N ARG A 501 -1.22 0.97 -13.07
CA ARG A 501 0.10 0.37 -13.35
C ARG A 501 0.21 -1.06 -12.84
N VAL A 502 -0.23 -1.33 -11.60
CA VAL A 502 -0.25 -2.68 -11.02
C VAL A 502 -1.28 -3.54 -11.74
N GLY A 503 -2.47 -3.02 -12.03
CA GLY A 503 -3.50 -3.73 -12.80
C GLY A 503 -3.05 -4.12 -14.20
N TYR A 504 -2.37 -3.22 -14.91
CA TYR A 504 -1.76 -3.50 -16.21
C TYR A 504 -0.62 -4.53 -16.12
N TRP A 505 0.20 -4.49 -15.06
CA TRP A 505 1.21 -5.53 -14.84
C TRP A 505 0.56 -6.91 -14.61
N VAL A 506 -0.49 -7.00 -13.78
CA VAL A 506 -1.23 -8.25 -13.56
C VAL A 506 -1.88 -8.75 -14.85
N TYR A 507 -2.51 -7.87 -15.62
CA TYR A 507 -3.07 -8.18 -16.95
C TYR A 507 -1.99 -8.74 -17.88
N SER A 508 -0.84 -8.05 -18.01
CA SER A 508 0.27 -8.46 -18.87
C SER A 508 0.87 -9.80 -18.43
N TYR A 509 1.01 -10.01 -17.12
CA TYR A 509 1.51 -11.27 -16.55
C TYR A 509 0.58 -12.44 -16.85
N ILE A 510 -0.73 -12.29 -16.65
CA ILE A 510 -1.71 -13.36 -16.95
C ILE A 510 -1.77 -13.61 -18.47
N ARG A 511 -1.71 -12.55 -19.28
CA ARG A 511 -1.70 -12.65 -20.75
C ARG A 511 -0.48 -13.40 -21.28
N ALA A 512 0.70 -13.17 -20.71
CA ALA A 512 1.93 -13.90 -21.05
C ALA A 512 1.91 -15.39 -20.64
N GLN A 513 0.88 -15.82 -19.91
CA GLN A 513 0.63 -17.20 -19.50
C GLN A 513 -0.60 -17.80 -20.22
N ALA A 514 -1.02 -17.20 -21.35
CA ALA A 514 -2.11 -17.71 -22.18
C ALA A 514 -1.63 -18.84 -23.13
N PRO A 515 -2.53 -19.71 -23.61
CA PRO A 515 -2.15 -20.76 -24.56
C PRO A 515 -1.84 -20.19 -25.96
N ASP A 516 -0.56 -20.05 -26.31
CA ASP A 516 -0.10 -19.54 -27.61
C ASP A 516 -0.06 -20.62 -28.72
N SER A 517 -1.02 -21.54 -28.70
CA SER A 517 -1.12 -22.59 -29.73
C SER A 517 -1.82 -22.06 -30.97
N ARG A 518 -1.03 -21.76 -32.02
CA ARG A 518 -1.53 -21.35 -33.35
C ARG A 518 -2.61 -22.28 -33.89
N THR A 519 -2.42 -23.60 -33.79
CA THR A 519 -3.37 -24.59 -34.32
C THR A 519 -4.71 -24.58 -33.58
N LEU A 520 -4.71 -24.30 -32.28
CA LEU A 520 -5.93 -24.10 -31.50
C LEU A 520 -6.63 -22.78 -31.86
N ALA A 521 -5.85 -21.71 -32.04
CA ALA A 521 -6.40 -20.41 -32.43
C ALA A 521 -7.03 -20.43 -33.83
N GLU A 522 -6.42 -21.13 -34.79
CA GLU A 522 -6.99 -21.34 -36.12
C GLU A 522 -8.19 -22.29 -36.13
N SER A 523 -8.26 -23.30 -35.25
CA SER A 523 -9.43 -24.19 -35.19
C SER A 523 -10.66 -23.44 -34.65
N HIS A 524 -10.47 -22.59 -33.64
CA HIS A 524 -11.50 -21.64 -33.21
C HIS A 524 -11.85 -20.63 -34.32
N GLY A 525 -10.89 -20.19 -35.14
CA GLY A 525 -11.15 -19.31 -36.30
C GLY A 525 -12.13 -19.93 -37.29
N ARG A 526 -11.90 -21.19 -37.66
CA ARG A 526 -12.83 -21.97 -38.51
C ARG A 526 -14.18 -22.21 -37.83
N GLN A 527 -14.20 -22.39 -36.50
CA GLN A 527 -15.44 -22.55 -35.74
C GLN A 527 -16.30 -21.28 -35.75
N ILE A 528 -15.71 -20.10 -35.54
CA ILE A 528 -16.42 -18.82 -35.60
C ILE A 528 -16.97 -18.58 -37.01
N LEU A 529 -16.14 -18.76 -38.04
CA LEU A 529 -16.58 -18.62 -39.44
C LEU A 529 -17.77 -19.54 -39.76
N GLY A 530 -17.72 -20.82 -39.37
CA GLY A 530 -18.84 -21.75 -39.59
C GLY A 530 -20.13 -21.39 -38.84
N VAL A 531 -20.03 -20.67 -37.71
CA VAL A 531 -21.21 -20.12 -37.01
C VAL A 531 -21.73 -18.88 -37.74
N GLU A 532 -20.86 -18.04 -38.29
CA GLU A 532 -21.26 -16.86 -39.07
C GLU A 532 -21.89 -17.24 -40.42
N GLU A 533 -21.33 -18.22 -41.12
CA GLU A 533 -21.92 -18.86 -42.31
C GLU A 533 -23.31 -19.45 -42.01
N PHE A 534 -23.46 -20.17 -40.89
CA PHE A 534 -24.76 -20.70 -40.45
C PHE A 534 -25.79 -19.59 -40.14
N LEU A 535 -25.31 -18.43 -39.65
CA LEU A 535 -26.13 -17.24 -39.39
C LEU A 535 -26.30 -16.33 -40.61
N LEU A 536 -25.78 -16.71 -41.79
CA LEU A 536 -25.79 -15.94 -43.03
C LEU A 536 -25.12 -14.56 -42.88
N MET A 537 -23.98 -14.50 -42.18
CA MET A 537 -23.15 -13.31 -41.99
C MET A 537 -21.83 -13.46 -42.77
N ASP A 538 -21.82 -13.10 -44.05
CA ASP A 538 -20.68 -13.24 -44.98
C ASP A 538 -20.02 -11.90 -45.37
N VAL A 539 -20.44 -10.80 -44.75
CA VAL A 539 -20.08 -9.41 -45.12
C VAL A 539 -18.58 -9.10 -45.03
N GLU A 540 -17.83 -9.83 -44.20
CA GLU A 540 -16.46 -9.48 -43.80
C GLU A 540 -15.49 -9.49 -44.97
N HIS A 541 -15.50 -10.58 -45.75
CA HIS A 541 -14.56 -10.78 -46.84
C HIS A 541 -14.80 -9.75 -47.95
N ALA A 542 -16.06 -9.56 -48.36
CA ALA A 542 -16.44 -8.55 -49.33
C ALA A 542 -16.05 -7.12 -48.87
N PHE A 543 -16.27 -6.80 -47.60
CA PHE A 543 -15.95 -5.47 -47.07
C PHE A 543 -14.44 -5.23 -46.90
N ASN A 544 -13.67 -6.24 -46.51
CA ASN A 544 -12.21 -6.16 -46.44
C ASN A 544 -11.57 -5.94 -47.82
N HIS A 545 -12.02 -6.67 -48.85
CA HIS A 545 -11.58 -6.44 -50.23
C HIS A 545 -11.98 -5.06 -50.77
N PHE A 546 -13.19 -4.58 -50.46
CA PHE A 546 -13.61 -3.22 -50.79
C PHE A 546 -12.72 -2.16 -50.13
N VAL A 547 -12.43 -2.28 -48.83
CA VAL A 547 -11.54 -1.36 -48.11
C VAL A 547 -10.14 -1.40 -48.69
N ALA A 548 -9.57 -2.59 -48.94
CA ALA A 548 -8.24 -2.75 -49.52
C ALA A 548 -8.11 -2.12 -50.92
N GLY A 549 -9.17 -2.19 -51.74
CA GLY A 549 -9.23 -1.57 -53.07
C GLY A 549 -9.33 -0.03 -53.06
N VAL A 550 -9.73 0.59 -51.95
CA VAL A 550 -9.91 2.05 -51.84
C VAL A 550 -8.81 2.65 -50.96
N GLY A 551 -7.69 3.06 -51.58
CA GLY A 551 -6.46 3.46 -50.89
C GLY A 551 -6.64 4.46 -49.73
N TRP A 552 -7.35 5.57 -49.94
CA TRP A 552 -7.58 6.57 -48.88
C TRP A 552 -8.44 6.03 -47.71
N LEU A 553 -9.34 5.09 -48.00
CA LEU A 553 -10.21 4.47 -47.00
C LEU A 553 -9.40 3.47 -46.17
N LYS A 554 -8.60 2.62 -46.82
CA LYS A 554 -7.62 1.72 -46.20
C LYS A 554 -6.68 2.49 -45.27
N ASP A 555 -6.01 3.53 -45.77
CA ASP A 555 -5.04 4.30 -44.99
C ASP A 555 -5.71 5.03 -43.80
N GLY A 556 -6.94 5.55 -44.01
CA GLY A 556 -7.75 6.15 -42.94
C GLY A 556 -8.19 5.15 -41.87
N MET A 557 -8.62 3.94 -42.26
CA MET A 557 -8.98 2.87 -41.33
C MET A 557 -7.76 2.37 -40.55
N ASN A 558 -6.61 2.20 -41.21
CA ASN A 558 -5.35 1.83 -40.58
C ASN A 558 -4.91 2.87 -39.52
N TYR A 559 -4.94 4.16 -39.89
CA TYR A 559 -4.61 5.24 -38.96
C TYR A 559 -5.57 5.27 -37.77
N TYR A 560 -6.87 5.09 -38.00
CA TYR A 560 -7.88 5.00 -36.94
C TYR A 560 -7.60 3.79 -36.03
N TYR A 561 -7.35 2.62 -36.62
CA TYR A 561 -7.04 1.38 -35.91
C TYR A 561 -5.83 1.57 -34.99
N GLY A 562 -4.74 2.17 -35.47
CA GLY A 562 -3.54 2.40 -34.66
C GLY A 562 -3.69 3.43 -33.53
N THR A 563 -4.64 4.38 -33.61
CA THR A 563 -4.61 5.58 -32.74
C THR A 563 -5.88 5.83 -31.91
N PHE A 564 -7.08 5.76 -32.49
CA PHE A 564 -8.30 6.25 -31.85
C PHE A 564 -8.71 5.40 -30.65
N HIS A 565 -8.47 4.09 -30.71
CA HIS A 565 -8.82 3.15 -29.65
C HIS A 565 -8.06 3.41 -28.34
N PHE A 566 -6.86 4.02 -28.37
CA PHE A 566 -6.20 4.53 -27.17
C PHE A 566 -6.61 5.96 -26.83
N LEU A 567 -6.62 6.85 -27.83
CA LEU A 567 -6.80 8.29 -27.63
C LEU A 567 -8.18 8.63 -27.03
N VAL A 568 -9.25 8.02 -27.54
CA VAL A 568 -10.62 8.37 -27.13
C VAL A 568 -10.93 7.90 -25.71
N PRO A 569 -10.68 6.64 -25.29
CA PRO A 569 -10.92 6.22 -23.90
C PRO A 569 -10.10 7.00 -22.87
N LEU A 570 -8.82 7.30 -23.17
CA LEU A 570 -7.98 8.13 -22.31
C LEU A 570 -8.53 9.57 -22.20
N SER A 571 -9.00 10.15 -23.31
CA SER A 571 -9.62 11.47 -23.33
C SER A 571 -10.93 11.51 -22.52
N VAL A 572 -11.78 10.49 -22.65
CA VAL A 572 -13.02 10.35 -21.87
C VAL A 572 -12.69 10.19 -20.37
N LEU A 573 -11.74 9.32 -20.01
CA LEU A 573 -11.30 9.15 -18.61
C LEU A 573 -10.73 10.46 -18.04
N GLY A 574 -9.88 11.16 -18.79
CA GLY A 574 -9.30 12.45 -18.40
C GLY A 574 -10.37 13.52 -18.18
N TYR A 575 -11.32 13.67 -19.12
CA TYR A 575 -12.45 14.57 -18.98
C TYR A 575 -13.33 14.23 -17.76
N LEU A 576 -13.64 12.95 -17.53
CA LEU A 576 -14.41 12.54 -16.36
C LEU A 576 -13.65 12.78 -15.05
N TYR A 577 -12.35 12.49 -14.99
CA TYR A 577 -11.51 12.77 -13.83
C TYR A 577 -11.47 14.27 -13.52
N ALA A 578 -11.36 15.10 -14.56
CA ALA A 578 -11.35 16.54 -14.47
C ALA A 578 -12.72 17.11 -14.03
N ARG A 579 -13.81 16.77 -14.73
CA ARG A 579 -15.11 17.47 -14.66
C ARG A 579 -16.23 16.67 -13.97
N ARG A 580 -16.17 15.33 -13.92
CA ARG A 580 -17.25 14.46 -13.40
C ARG A 580 -16.73 13.32 -12.47
N PRO A 581 -16.14 13.63 -11.30
CA PRO A 581 -15.45 12.65 -10.45
C PRO A 581 -16.23 11.41 -10.02
N ALA A 582 -17.52 11.55 -9.69
CA ALA A 582 -18.37 10.42 -9.32
C ALA A 582 -18.59 9.47 -10.51
N THR A 583 -18.79 10.03 -11.71
CA THR A 583 -18.95 9.29 -12.96
C THR A 583 -17.64 8.64 -13.40
N TYR A 584 -16.49 9.31 -13.23
CA TYR A 584 -15.16 8.72 -13.47
C TYR A 584 -15.00 7.39 -12.74
N ARG A 585 -15.27 7.36 -11.42
CA ARG A 585 -15.15 6.13 -10.62
C ARG A 585 -16.16 5.06 -11.03
N TRP A 586 -17.36 5.44 -11.44
CA TRP A 586 -18.35 4.50 -11.97
C TRP A 586 -17.84 3.86 -13.26
N ALA A 587 -17.48 4.68 -14.25
CA ALA A 587 -17.06 4.27 -15.58
C ALA A 587 -15.73 3.48 -15.56
N ARG A 588 -14.72 3.96 -14.83
CA ARG A 588 -13.41 3.28 -14.69
C ARG A 588 -13.55 1.89 -14.07
N THR A 589 -14.40 1.72 -13.05
CA THR A 589 -14.59 0.38 -12.47
C THR A 589 -15.32 -0.56 -13.43
N ALA A 590 -16.30 -0.07 -14.20
CA ALA A 590 -16.92 -0.88 -15.26
C ALA A 590 -15.90 -1.30 -16.33
N LEU A 591 -15.03 -0.38 -16.77
CA LEU A 591 -13.94 -0.67 -17.72
C LEU A 591 -12.97 -1.71 -17.15
N GLY A 592 -12.58 -1.57 -15.87
CA GLY A 592 -11.72 -2.54 -15.21
C GLY A 592 -12.31 -3.95 -15.13
N PHE A 593 -13.62 -4.07 -14.82
CA PHE A 593 -14.29 -5.38 -14.85
C PHE A 593 -14.42 -5.92 -16.28
N ALA A 594 -14.75 -5.07 -17.27
CA ALA A 594 -14.76 -5.47 -18.67
C ALA A 594 -13.38 -6.02 -19.11
N THR A 595 -12.28 -5.34 -18.79
CA THR A 595 -10.92 -5.83 -19.10
C THR A 595 -10.61 -7.18 -18.42
N LEU A 596 -11.08 -7.41 -17.20
CA LEU A 596 -10.89 -8.70 -16.51
C LEU A 596 -11.73 -9.83 -17.14
N VAL A 597 -12.98 -9.55 -17.53
CA VAL A 597 -13.83 -10.53 -18.23
C VAL A 597 -13.28 -10.84 -19.63
N ALA A 598 -12.78 -9.83 -20.35
CA ALA A 598 -12.09 -10.01 -21.62
C ALA A 598 -10.86 -10.91 -21.49
N LEU A 599 -10.03 -10.69 -20.46
CA LEU A 599 -8.84 -11.50 -20.19
C LEU A 599 -9.19 -12.97 -19.92
N VAL A 600 -10.29 -13.24 -19.21
CA VAL A 600 -10.80 -14.61 -19.00
C VAL A 600 -11.32 -15.21 -20.31
N GLY A 601 -12.08 -14.45 -21.11
CA GLY A 601 -12.57 -14.90 -22.42
C GLY A 601 -11.43 -15.28 -23.36
N PHE A 602 -10.45 -14.38 -23.52
CA PHE A 602 -9.23 -14.62 -24.31
C PHE A 602 -8.45 -15.85 -23.82
N TRP A 603 -8.25 -16.01 -22.51
CA TRP A 603 -7.48 -17.13 -21.97
C TRP A 603 -8.18 -18.49 -22.17
N LEU A 604 -9.52 -18.51 -22.20
CA LEU A 604 -10.33 -19.70 -22.45
C LEU A 604 -10.55 -19.99 -23.94
N TYR A 605 -10.51 -18.98 -24.80
CA TYR A 605 -10.82 -19.06 -26.22
C TYR A 605 -9.87 -18.21 -27.06
N PRO A 606 -8.57 -18.58 -27.16
CA PRO A 606 -7.63 -17.93 -28.07
C PRO A 606 -8.13 -18.11 -29.51
N LEU A 607 -8.14 -17.04 -30.30
CA LEU A 607 -8.78 -16.99 -31.61
C LEU A 607 -7.88 -16.29 -32.62
N ALA A 608 -7.59 -16.96 -33.74
CA ALA A 608 -6.88 -16.37 -34.86
C ALA A 608 -7.82 -15.41 -35.62
N PRO A 609 -7.42 -14.15 -35.86
CA PRO A 609 -8.23 -13.18 -36.60
C PRO A 609 -8.26 -13.48 -38.11
N PRO A 610 -9.26 -12.97 -38.87
CA PRO A 610 -9.46 -13.31 -40.29
C PRO A 610 -8.21 -13.15 -41.17
N ARG A 611 -7.46 -12.06 -41.00
CA ARG A 611 -6.22 -11.78 -41.76
C ARG A 611 -5.06 -12.77 -41.54
N LEU A 612 -5.10 -13.58 -40.48
CA LEU A 612 -4.07 -14.60 -40.18
C LEU A 612 -4.55 -16.02 -40.52
N MET A 613 -5.76 -16.18 -41.07
CA MET A 613 -6.32 -17.49 -41.40
C MET A 613 -5.82 -18.00 -42.75
N PRO A 614 -5.15 -19.17 -42.80
CA PRO A 614 -4.63 -19.70 -44.06
C PRO A 614 -5.77 -20.13 -44.98
N GLY A 615 -5.70 -19.71 -46.24
CA GLY A 615 -6.63 -20.12 -47.31
C GLY A 615 -7.95 -19.35 -47.41
N LEU A 616 -8.22 -18.37 -46.52
CA LEU A 616 -9.49 -17.61 -46.52
C LEU A 616 -9.51 -16.33 -47.38
N GLY A 617 -8.38 -15.93 -47.99
CA GLY A 617 -8.34 -14.82 -48.95
C GLY A 617 -8.44 -13.39 -48.37
N PHE A 618 -8.48 -13.22 -47.04
CA PHE A 618 -8.45 -11.91 -46.39
C PHE A 618 -7.11 -11.17 -46.57
N ILE A 619 -7.16 -9.84 -46.62
CA ILE A 619 -6.01 -8.95 -46.79
C ILE A 619 -5.68 -8.26 -45.45
N ASP A 620 -4.47 -8.50 -44.91
CA ASP A 620 -3.92 -7.67 -43.84
C ASP A 620 -3.56 -6.28 -44.39
N THR A 621 -4.50 -5.37 -44.24
CA THR A 621 -4.34 -3.97 -44.67
C THR A 621 -3.47 -3.15 -43.74
N VAL A 622 -3.31 -3.55 -42.46
CA VAL A 622 -2.63 -2.79 -41.41
C VAL A 622 -1.12 -3.04 -41.42
N ASN A 623 -0.71 -4.30 -41.58
CA ASN A 623 0.68 -4.74 -41.46
C ASN A 623 1.28 -5.19 -42.81
N GLY A 624 0.48 -5.22 -43.89
CA GLY A 624 0.90 -5.74 -45.19
C GLY A 624 1.09 -7.26 -45.22
N PRO A 625 1.67 -7.82 -46.30
CA PRO A 625 1.95 -9.26 -46.39
C PRO A 625 2.89 -9.72 -45.28
N GLN A 626 2.43 -10.65 -44.45
CA GLN A 626 3.18 -11.16 -43.30
C GLN A 626 3.84 -12.50 -43.60
N ASP A 627 5.13 -12.61 -43.30
CA ASP A 627 5.77 -13.93 -43.14
C ASP A 627 5.32 -14.51 -41.79
N LEU A 628 4.49 -15.56 -41.84
CA LEU A 628 3.98 -16.24 -40.64
C LEU A 628 5.03 -17.11 -39.93
N ALA A 629 6.26 -17.21 -40.46
CA ALA A 629 7.43 -17.74 -39.74
C ALA A 629 8.20 -16.62 -39.00
N HIS A 630 8.32 -15.43 -39.62
CA HIS A 630 9.06 -14.28 -39.08
C HIS A 630 8.28 -12.95 -39.23
N PRO A 631 7.22 -12.71 -38.42
CA PRO A 631 6.36 -11.56 -38.60
C PRO A 631 6.99 -10.25 -38.09
N ASP A 632 6.78 -9.14 -38.79
CA ASP A 632 7.05 -7.78 -38.28
C ASP A 632 5.73 -7.00 -38.16
N PHE A 633 5.38 -6.70 -36.91
CA PHE A 633 4.18 -5.95 -36.54
C PHE A 633 4.49 -4.61 -35.84
N GLY A 634 5.77 -4.26 -35.66
CA GLY A 634 6.20 -3.03 -34.99
C GLY A 634 5.98 -2.98 -33.46
N ALA A 635 6.76 -2.12 -32.80
CA ALA A 635 6.96 -2.10 -31.33
C ALA A 635 5.73 -1.77 -30.45
N LEU A 636 4.62 -1.26 -31.02
CA LEU A 636 3.35 -1.09 -30.30
C LEU A 636 2.47 -2.36 -30.36
N THR A 637 2.69 -3.20 -31.37
CA THR A 637 1.88 -4.39 -31.68
C THR A 637 2.58 -5.67 -31.22
N GLU A 638 3.90 -5.67 -31.01
CA GLU A 638 4.61 -6.69 -30.21
C GLU A 638 4.02 -6.84 -28.80
N LEU A 639 3.42 -5.78 -28.25
CA LEU A 639 2.69 -5.80 -26.98
C LEU A 639 1.29 -6.44 -27.10
N ALA A 640 0.89 -6.89 -28.29
CA ALA A 640 -0.38 -7.55 -28.56
C ALA A 640 -0.18 -9.01 -29.00
N ASN A 641 -0.61 -9.95 -28.16
CA ASN A 641 -0.81 -11.34 -28.57
C ASN A 641 -1.75 -11.38 -29.80
N GLN A 642 -1.26 -11.99 -30.87
CA GLN A 642 -1.84 -11.98 -32.21
C GLN A 642 -3.07 -12.88 -32.33
N TYR A 643 -3.20 -13.88 -31.45
CA TYR A 643 -4.32 -14.83 -31.36
C TYR A 643 -5.38 -14.40 -30.33
N ALA A 644 -5.54 -13.09 -30.14
CA ALA A 644 -6.44 -12.49 -29.15
C ALA A 644 -7.65 -11.78 -29.79
N ALA A 645 -8.24 -12.37 -30.83
CA ALA A 645 -9.36 -11.76 -31.55
C ALA A 645 -10.66 -11.74 -30.73
N MET A 646 -11.03 -12.86 -30.08
CA MET A 646 -12.20 -12.94 -29.21
C MET A 646 -11.81 -12.72 -27.73
N PRO A 647 -12.56 -11.91 -26.95
CA PRO A 647 -13.56 -10.93 -27.37
C PRO A 647 -12.93 -9.59 -27.78
N SER A 648 -13.50 -8.88 -28.77
CA SER A 648 -12.89 -7.65 -29.30
C SER A 648 -12.84 -6.52 -28.26
N LEU A 649 -11.63 -6.24 -27.76
CA LEU A 649 -11.37 -5.09 -26.87
C LEU A 649 -11.52 -3.74 -27.59
N HIS A 650 -11.38 -3.69 -28.91
CA HIS A 650 -11.63 -2.48 -29.71
C HIS A 650 -13.10 -2.04 -29.59
N ILE A 651 -14.03 -2.98 -29.80
CA ILE A 651 -15.47 -2.77 -29.53
C ILE A 651 -15.72 -2.56 -28.05
N GLY A 652 -15.01 -3.30 -27.19
CA GLY A 652 -15.14 -3.14 -25.75
C GLY A 652 -14.90 -1.70 -25.29
N TRP A 653 -13.80 -1.09 -25.71
CA TRP A 653 -13.44 0.27 -25.31
C TRP A 653 -14.28 1.33 -26.04
N SER A 654 -14.64 1.11 -27.31
CA SER A 654 -15.45 2.07 -28.07
C SER A 654 -16.91 2.09 -27.61
N LEU A 655 -17.52 0.93 -27.34
CA LEU A 655 -18.87 0.83 -26.79
C LEU A 655 -18.93 1.37 -25.37
N TRP A 656 -17.91 1.10 -24.54
CA TRP A 656 -17.80 1.72 -23.21
C TRP A 656 -17.75 3.25 -23.32
N CYS A 657 -16.96 3.81 -24.24
CA CYS A 657 -16.93 5.26 -24.49
C CYS A 657 -18.30 5.78 -24.90
N GLY A 658 -18.96 5.11 -25.85
CA GLY A 658 -20.28 5.49 -26.33
C GLY A 658 -21.33 5.50 -25.22
N VAL A 659 -21.43 4.43 -24.43
CA VAL A 659 -22.35 4.33 -23.29
C VAL A 659 -22.07 5.45 -22.27
N VAL A 660 -20.80 5.70 -21.95
CA VAL A 660 -20.39 6.77 -21.03
C VAL A 660 -20.79 8.15 -21.56
N ILE A 661 -20.53 8.43 -22.85
CA ILE A 661 -20.91 9.68 -23.51
C ILE A 661 -22.44 9.83 -23.52
N ALA A 662 -23.19 8.79 -23.91
CA ALA A 662 -24.65 8.81 -23.93
C ALA A 662 -25.27 9.08 -22.53
N VAL A 663 -24.66 8.52 -21.47
CA VAL A 663 -25.08 8.74 -20.08
C VAL A 663 -24.80 10.16 -19.58
N VAL A 664 -23.67 10.76 -19.98
CA VAL A 664 -23.15 12.05 -19.48
C VAL A 664 -23.61 13.25 -20.32
N ALA A 665 -23.84 13.06 -21.61
CA ALA A 665 -24.05 14.14 -22.55
C ALA A 665 -25.49 14.71 -22.47
N PRO A 666 -25.64 16.05 -22.37
CA PRO A 666 -26.96 16.68 -22.23
C PRO A 666 -27.72 16.74 -23.57
N ARG A 667 -27.03 16.94 -24.70
CA ARG A 667 -27.64 17.14 -26.03
C ARG A 667 -27.79 15.80 -26.76
N ALA A 668 -28.86 15.62 -27.52
CA ALA A 668 -29.11 14.40 -28.28
C ALA A 668 -27.98 14.11 -29.29
N TRP A 669 -27.54 15.11 -30.07
CA TRP A 669 -26.47 14.95 -31.06
C TRP A 669 -25.15 14.45 -30.45
N THR A 670 -24.79 14.90 -29.23
CA THR A 670 -23.60 14.39 -28.54
C THR A 670 -23.74 12.93 -28.10
N ARG A 671 -24.96 12.41 -27.91
CA ARG A 671 -25.19 10.98 -27.66
C ARG A 671 -25.05 10.18 -28.95
N TRP A 672 -25.62 10.68 -30.06
CA TRP A 672 -25.44 10.10 -31.39
C TRP A 672 -23.97 10.04 -31.81
N LEU A 673 -23.21 11.12 -31.61
CA LEU A 673 -21.76 11.13 -31.84
C LEU A 673 -21.02 10.10 -30.95
N GLY A 674 -21.47 9.91 -29.70
CA GLY A 674 -20.96 8.85 -28.83
C GLY A 674 -21.27 7.43 -29.32
N MET A 675 -22.44 7.21 -29.94
CA MET A 675 -22.83 5.93 -30.55
C MET A 675 -22.19 5.70 -31.93
N LEU A 676 -21.83 6.77 -32.64
CA LEU A 676 -21.09 6.68 -33.91
C LEU A 676 -19.69 6.10 -33.70
N TYR A 677 -19.04 6.39 -32.57
CA TYR A 677 -17.70 5.88 -32.27
C TYR A 677 -17.58 4.34 -32.29
N PRO A 678 -18.41 3.55 -31.58
CA PRO A 678 -18.37 2.09 -31.69
C PRO A 678 -18.76 1.56 -33.08
N LEU A 679 -19.66 2.24 -33.81
CA LEU A 679 -20.01 1.86 -35.19
C LEU A 679 -18.82 2.05 -36.15
N LEU A 680 -18.12 3.18 -36.07
CA LEU A 680 -16.89 3.41 -36.84
C LEU A 680 -15.80 2.40 -36.47
N THR A 681 -15.62 2.11 -35.18
CA THR A 681 -14.67 1.08 -34.74
C THR A 681 -15.03 -0.31 -35.26
N PHE A 682 -16.32 -0.67 -35.32
CA PHE A 682 -16.80 -1.91 -35.93
C PHE A 682 -16.46 -1.99 -37.42
N SER A 683 -16.77 -0.94 -38.20
CA SER A 683 -16.37 -0.89 -39.61
C SER A 683 -14.86 -1.00 -39.78
N VAL A 684 -14.07 -0.34 -38.94
CA VAL A 684 -12.59 -0.40 -39.04
C VAL A 684 -12.06 -1.81 -38.75
N ILE A 685 -12.52 -2.52 -37.71
CA ILE A 685 -11.95 -3.83 -37.39
C ILE A 685 -12.34 -4.94 -38.38
N VAL A 686 -13.56 -4.89 -38.94
CA VAL A 686 -14.00 -5.84 -39.97
C VAL A 686 -13.35 -5.51 -41.31
N GLY A 687 -13.35 -4.23 -41.71
CA GLY A 687 -12.72 -3.78 -42.95
C GLY A 687 -11.20 -4.01 -42.99
N THR A 688 -10.53 -4.02 -41.83
CA THR A 688 -9.10 -4.36 -41.72
C THR A 688 -8.82 -5.85 -41.45
N ALA A 689 -9.85 -6.72 -41.48
CA ALA A 689 -9.73 -8.16 -41.20
C ALA A 689 -9.06 -8.47 -39.83
N ASN A 690 -9.22 -7.57 -38.86
CA ASN A 690 -8.64 -7.70 -37.53
C ASN A 690 -9.52 -8.49 -36.55
N HIS A 691 -10.81 -8.58 -36.82
CA HIS A 691 -11.82 -9.22 -35.97
C HIS A 691 -12.99 -9.72 -36.80
N TYR A 692 -13.63 -10.78 -36.31
CA TYR A 692 -14.92 -11.26 -36.80
C TYR A 692 -16.10 -10.40 -36.27
N VAL A 693 -17.28 -10.50 -36.88
CA VAL A 693 -18.53 -9.86 -36.41
C VAL A 693 -18.93 -10.42 -35.04
N LEU A 694 -18.76 -11.72 -34.80
CA LEU A 694 -18.97 -12.34 -33.50
C LEU A 694 -17.96 -11.86 -32.44
N ASP A 695 -16.73 -11.47 -32.80
CA ASP A 695 -15.80 -10.86 -31.85
C ASP A 695 -16.35 -9.53 -31.31
N ALA A 696 -17.07 -8.78 -32.15
CA ALA A 696 -17.73 -7.55 -31.77
C ALA A 696 -18.91 -7.82 -30.81
N ALA A 697 -19.68 -8.87 -31.06
CA ALA A 697 -20.72 -9.34 -30.12
C ALA A 697 -20.12 -9.76 -28.77
N GLY A 698 -18.99 -10.47 -28.77
CA GLY A 698 -18.21 -10.81 -27.58
C GLY A 698 -17.73 -9.56 -26.83
N GLY A 699 -17.18 -8.58 -27.55
CA GLY A 699 -16.76 -7.28 -27.00
C GLY A 699 -17.91 -6.51 -26.36
N ALA A 700 -19.10 -6.54 -26.97
CA ALA A 700 -20.31 -5.93 -26.41
C ALA A 700 -20.80 -6.64 -25.14
N LEU A 701 -20.80 -7.98 -25.13
CA LEU A 701 -21.16 -8.79 -23.96
C LEU A 701 -20.21 -8.53 -22.78
N VAL A 702 -18.91 -8.40 -23.05
CA VAL A 702 -17.90 -8.04 -22.05
C VAL A 702 -18.17 -6.68 -21.40
N VAL A 703 -18.52 -5.66 -22.19
CA VAL A 703 -18.85 -4.32 -21.68
C VAL A 703 -20.13 -4.32 -20.87
N ALA A 704 -21.17 -5.01 -21.36
CA ALA A 704 -22.42 -5.20 -20.64
C ALA A 704 -22.16 -5.88 -19.29
N SER A 705 -21.31 -6.91 -19.26
CA SER A 705 -20.88 -7.62 -18.05
C SER A 705 -20.11 -6.71 -17.09
N GLY A 706 -19.17 -5.91 -17.58
CA GLY A 706 -18.44 -4.92 -16.78
C GLY A 706 -19.34 -3.89 -16.12
N PHE A 707 -20.35 -3.37 -16.85
CA PHE A 707 -21.36 -2.48 -16.29
C PHE A 707 -22.34 -3.21 -15.34
N ALA A 708 -22.72 -4.45 -15.62
CA ALA A 708 -23.61 -5.25 -14.76
C ALA A 708 -22.95 -5.59 -13.41
N ILE A 709 -21.69 -6.03 -13.42
CA ILE A 709 -20.89 -6.27 -12.21
C ILE A 709 -20.75 -4.98 -11.40
N GLN A 710 -20.42 -3.87 -12.07
CA GLN A 710 -20.31 -2.57 -11.40
C GLN A 710 -21.65 -2.07 -10.84
N TYR A 711 -22.77 -2.32 -11.52
CA TYR A 711 -24.11 -2.01 -11.05
C TYR A 711 -24.48 -2.85 -9.82
N ALA A 712 -24.22 -4.15 -9.84
CA ALA A 712 -24.45 -5.05 -8.71
C ALA A 712 -23.61 -4.67 -7.47
N LEU A 713 -22.37 -4.21 -7.67
CA LEU A 713 -21.46 -3.83 -6.59
C LEU A 713 -21.70 -2.42 -6.03
N THR A 714 -22.04 -1.43 -6.86
CA THR A 714 -22.09 -0.01 -6.42
C THR A 714 -23.34 0.78 -6.84
N GLY A 715 -24.31 0.14 -7.48
CA GLY A 715 -25.53 0.78 -7.96
C GLY A 715 -25.34 1.69 -9.18
N PRO A 716 -26.42 2.34 -9.65
CA PRO A 716 -26.44 3.11 -10.90
C PRO A 716 -25.42 4.24 -10.92
N GLY A 717 -24.85 4.54 -12.10
CA GLY A 717 -23.85 5.60 -12.28
C GLY A 717 -24.39 7.02 -12.09
N ARG A 718 -25.69 7.22 -12.29
CA ARG A 718 -26.39 8.49 -12.04
C ARG A 718 -26.77 8.61 -10.56
N VAL A 719 -26.01 9.42 -9.81
CA VAL A 719 -26.42 9.93 -8.49
C VAL A 719 -26.88 11.36 -8.69
N ALA A 720 -28.13 11.67 -8.38
CA ALA A 720 -28.61 13.05 -8.36
C ALA A 720 -27.82 13.84 -7.31
N LEU A 721 -27.32 15.03 -7.63
CA LEU A 721 -26.55 15.87 -6.68
C LEU A 721 -27.34 16.14 -5.38
N ALA A 722 -28.67 16.22 -5.49
CA ALA A 722 -29.60 16.38 -4.37
C ALA A 722 -29.51 15.25 -3.31
N ALA A 723 -28.97 14.08 -3.65
CA ALA A 723 -28.81 12.94 -2.75
C ALA A 723 -27.49 12.96 -1.94
N ILE A 724 -26.69 14.03 -2.01
CA ILE A 724 -25.45 14.18 -1.23
C ILE A 724 -25.74 14.95 0.07
N PRO A 725 -25.70 14.30 1.26
CA PRO A 725 -25.94 14.98 2.52
C PRO A 725 -24.88 16.05 2.76
N GLY A 726 -25.32 17.29 3.05
CA GLY A 726 -24.44 18.44 3.31
C GLY A 726 -24.25 19.41 2.12
N ALA A 727 -24.66 19.05 0.90
CA ALA A 727 -24.59 19.99 -0.23
C ALA A 727 -25.43 21.26 0.01
N ARG A 728 -26.69 21.10 0.44
CA ARG A 728 -27.58 22.25 0.76
C ARG A 728 -27.04 23.16 1.86
N ARG A 729 -26.44 22.59 2.92
CA ARG A 729 -25.87 23.38 4.03
C ARG A 729 -24.71 24.27 3.61
N GLY A 730 -23.97 23.91 2.56
CA GLY A 730 -22.90 24.76 2.02
C GLY A 730 -23.45 26.02 1.36
N ASP A 731 -24.50 25.88 0.56
CA ASP A 731 -25.14 27.01 -0.12
C ASP A 731 -26.01 27.85 0.84
N GLU A 732 -26.74 27.22 1.76
CA GLU A 732 -27.50 27.91 2.83
C GLU A 732 -26.58 28.72 3.75
N ALA A 733 -25.45 28.16 4.22
CA ALA A 733 -24.49 28.91 5.04
C ALA A 733 -23.79 30.04 4.27
N ARG A 734 -23.64 29.91 2.94
CA ARG A 734 -23.06 30.94 2.09
C ARG A 734 -24.06 32.05 1.71
N ALA A 735 -25.36 31.74 1.72
CA ALA A 735 -26.45 32.70 1.59
C ALA A 735 -26.78 33.41 2.91
N ALA A 736 -26.56 32.75 4.06
CA ALA A 736 -26.79 33.30 5.40
C ALA A 736 -25.61 34.10 5.98
N ALA A 737 -24.47 34.19 5.26
CA ALA A 737 -23.39 35.07 5.64
C ALA A 737 -23.83 36.54 5.51
N PRO A 738 -23.71 37.39 6.56
CA PRO A 738 -24.06 38.80 6.45
C PRO A 738 -23.25 39.46 5.34
N ARG A 739 -23.93 40.12 4.40
CA ARG A 739 -23.25 41.04 3.49
C ARG A 739 -22.81 42.25 4.30
N GLU A 740 -21.51 42.34 4.60
CA GLU A 740 -20.93 43.59 5.09
C GLU A 740 -21.22 44.71 4.09
N THR A 741 -22.08 45.64 4.49
CA THR A 741 -22.35 46.85 3.76
C THR A 741 -21.15 47.79 3.92
N VAL A 742 -20.17 47.62 3.03
CA VAL A 742 -19.05 48.56 2.91
C VAL A 742 -19.61 49.95 2.67
N ARG A 743 -19.58 50.81 3.70
CA ARG A 743 -19.88 52.24 3.58
C ARG A 743 -18.89 52.84 2.58
N ALA A 744 -19.39 53.25 1.42
CA ALA A 744 -18.60 53.94 0.41
C ALA A 744 -18.21 55.34 0.93
N GLY A 745 -16.98 55.47 1.42
CA GLY A 745 -16.39 56.77 1.77
C GLY A 745 -15.91 57.52 0.53
N SER A 746 -16.22 58.83 0.48
CA SER A 746 -15.55 59.87 -0.32
C SER A 746 -15.28 59.58 -1.81
N ARG A 747 -16.13 60.12 -2.68
CA ARG A 747 -15.74 60.51 -4.05
C ARG A 747 -14.82 61.75 -3.99
N PRO A 748 -13.75 61.84 -4.80
CA PRO A 748 -13.07 63.12 -5.05
C PRO A 748 -13.92 63.99 -6.01
N GLY A 749 -14.06 65.28 -5.70
CA GLY A 749 -14.78 66.26 -6.53
C GLY A 749 -13.90 66.87 -7.65
N PRO A 750 -14.51 67.46 -8.69
CA PRO A 750 -13.78 68.10 -9.80
C PRO A 750 -13.21 69.48 -9.43
N PRO A 751 -12.22 70.00 -10.19
CA PRO A 751 -11.45 71.17 -9.78
C PRO A 751 -12.15 72.52 -10.00
N GLY A 752 -12.17 73.32 -8.94
CA GLY A 752 -11.99 74.79 -8.92
C GLY A 752 -12.72 75.67 -9.95
N ARG A 753 -13.74 76.40 -9.48
CA ARG A 753 -14.00 77.79 -9.89
C ARG A 753 -14.03 78.70 -8.66
N ARG A 754 -13.41 79.89 -8.78
CA ARG A 754 -13.27 80.89 -7.71
C ARG A 754 -14.62 81.53 -7.34
N PRO A 755 -14.86 81.90 -6.08
CA PRO A 755 -15.91 82.87 -5.71
C PRO A 755 -15.40 84.32 -5.89
N PRO A 756 -16.29 85.28 -6.21
CA PRO A 756 -16.04 86.70 -6.01
C PRO A 756 -16.29 87.11 -4.54
N ALA A 757 -16.00 88.37 -4.22
CA ALA A 757 -15.81 88.85 -2.84
C ALA A 757 -17.08 89.26 -2.07
N ALA A 758 -16.90 89.33 -0.75
CA ALA A 758 -17.52 90.25 0.23
C ALA A 758 -19.06 90.37 0.33
N SER A 759 -19.60 90.23 1.54
CA SER A 759 -19.89 91.41 2.39
C SER A 759 -20.44 91.04 3.77
N ARG A 760 -20.04 91.84 4.78
CA ARG A 760 -20.52 91.92 6.18
C ARG A 760 -20.16 90.77 7.12
#